data_AF-A0A932NUC9-F1
#
_entry.id   AF-A0A932NUC9-F1
#
_cell.length_a   1.000
_cell.length_b   1.000
_cell.length_c   1.000
_cell.angle_alpha   90.00
_cell.angle_beta   90.00
_cell.angle_gamma   90.00
#
_symmetry.space_group_name_H-M   'P 1'
#
loop_
_entity.id
_entity.type
_entity.pdbx_description
1 polymer ?
#
loop_
_entity_poly.entity_id
_entity_poly.type
_entity_poly.pdbx_seq_one_letter_code
_entity_poly.pdbx_strand_id
1 'polypeptide(L)'
;MDWTRRQFLKAGFASAAVLTDEALALRTLQPVVGVDNPLEVYPERGWEQIYRDQYRYDSSFTYVCSPNDTHACRVRAFVRNGIVTRLEQPYDVARYADLDGHTATPAWHPRMCLKGYTMHRRVYGPYRLRYPIVRKGWKQWADDGFPDLTPENKTRYKFDARGQDEFLRLSWEEAYDYIARGFIAIATRYSGAPGAQRLREEGYPEEMIEEMHGAGTRTFKLRGGMGLLGVIGKYGLYRLCNSLALLDANIRGVGPDEALSGRTWSNYTWHGDQAPGHPFVHGLQTSDIDLNDMRFTKLHIQVGKNLIENKMPEAHWFTEIMERGGKIVVIAPEYNPPATKADYWIPVRPGLSDTAIFLGITKWLMDHRKYDVDFVTGFTDLPLLVRTDTLTRLRAAEVFPNYRPALLADGPSFQVQGLTSEQYARLGDFVLFDAAEQRLKPITRDDVGDRMRAKGIDPALEWKGKVTLVDGAEVEVMTLWELYKIHLRDYDLDTVAEISHAPKDLIERLANDIATIKPVAIHYGEGINHWFHATLHNRATYLPLMLTGNIGIPGSGAHTWAGNYKAALFQGSAWSGPGFKGWVAEDPFSPNLDPHAHGKELKAHAYTKDEEPAYWNHGDRPLIVNTPKYGRKVFTGKTHMPTPTKAMLFTNVNLINNAKWVYEMIKNVNPNV
;
A
#
# COMPACT_ATOMS: atom_id res chain seq x y z
N MET A 1 -20.22 54.28 27.42
CA MET A 1 -19.91 55.30 28.45
C MET A 1 -18.81 54.73 29.31
N ASP A 2 -17.62 55.36 29.31
CA ASP A 2 -16.49 54.95 30.14
C ASP A 2 -16.63 55.57 31.53
N TRP A 3 -16.80 54.72 32.54
CA TRP A 3 -16.86 55.14 33.94
C TRP A 3 -15.45 55.12 34.53
N THR A 4 -15.06 56.19 35.22
CA THR A 4 -13.80 56.17 35.97
C THR A 4 -13.93 55.27 37.19
N ARG A 5 -12.84 54.61 37.57
CA ARG A 5 -12.77 53.66 38.71
C ARG A 5 -13.29 54.28 40.03
N ARG A 6 -13.18 55.60 40.18
CA ARG A 6 -13.69 56.36 41.35
C ARG A 6 -15.21 56.56 41.31
N GLN A 7 -15.79 56.72 40.12
CA GLN A 7 -17.23 56.80 39.93
C GLN A 7 -17.90 55.44 40.16
N PHE A 8 -17.26 54.35 39.74
CA PHE A 8 -17.72 52.99 40.01
C PHE A 8 -17.78 52.69 41.52
N LEU A 9 -16.74 53.06 42.28
CA LEU A 9 -16.70 52.80 43.73
C LEU A 9 -17.69 53.67 44.52
N LYS A 10 -17.95 54.91 44.09
CA LYS A 10 -18.98 55.76 44.71
C LYS A 10 -20.39 55.26 44.42
N ALA A 11 -20.64 54.77 43.21
CA ALA A 11 -21.92 54.14 42.88
C ALA A 11 -22.13 52.84 43.68
N GLY A 12 -21.08 52.02 43.85
CA GLY A 12 -21.13 50.78 44.62
C GLY A 12 -21.32 50.97 46.13
N PHE A 13 -20.82 52.06 46.72
CA PHE A 13 -21.06 52.37 48.13
C PHE A 13 -22.44 52.97 48.40
N ALA A 14 -22.99 53.75 47.45
CA ALA A 14 -24.35 54.30 47.58
C ALA A 14 -25.43 53.21 47.45
N SER A 15 -25.18 52.16 46.68
CA SER A 15 -26.10 51.00 46.58
C SER A 15 -25.97 50.00 47.73
N ALA A 16 -24.85 49.98 48.47
CA ALA A 16 -24.68 49.09 49.62
C ALA A 16 -25.52 49.47 50.84
N ALA A 17 -25.93 50.74 50.98
CA ALA A 17 -26.69 51.24 52.14
C ALA A 17 -28.22 51.11 52.01
N VAL A 18 -28.74 50.70 50.83
CA VAL A 18 -30.20 50.53 50.59
C VAL A 18 -30.61 49.04 50.62
N LEU A 19 -29.68 48.12 50.92
CA LEU A 19 -29.92 46.67 50.85
C LEU A 19 -30.17 46.02 52.23
N THR A 20 -30.78 46.74 53.16
CA THR A 20 -31.22 46.17 54.44
C THR A 20 -32.74 46.20 54.53
N ASP A 21 -33.39 45.26 53.84
CA ASP A 21 -34.40 44.35 54.43
C ASP A 21 -34.94 43.34 53.39
N GLU A 22 -34.91 43.66 52.09
CA GLU A 22 -35.46 42.77 51.04
C GLU A 22 -34.42 42.15 50.07
N ALA A 23 -33.16 42.60 50.07
CA ALA A 23 -32.21 42.22 49.02
C ALA A 23 -31.16 41.17 49.43
N LEU A 24 -31.08 40.85 50.73
CA LEU A 24 -30.39 39.67 51.25
C LEU A 24 -31.37 38.52 51.55
N ALA A 25 -32.62 38.64 51.08
CA ALA A 25 -33.46 37.48 50.88
C ALA A 25 -32.70 36.57 49.91
N LEU A 26 -32.01 35.57 50.45
CA LEU A 26 -31.99 34.14 50.14
C LEU A 26 -32.66 33.69 48.81
N ARG A 27 -32.71 34.50 47.75
CA ARG A 27 -33.31 34.18 46.44
C ARG A 27 -32.50 33.09 45.74
N THR A 28 -31.21 32.99 46.04
CA THR A 28 -30.34 31.88 45.65
C THR A 28 -30.48 30.64 46.56
N LEU A 29 -31.22 30.75 47.68
CA LEU A 29 -31.52 29.69 48.64
C LEU A 29 -33.03 29.40 48.73
N GLN A 30 -33.87 30.04 47.90
CA GLN A 30 -35.27 29.67 47.78
C GLN A 30 -35.31 28.29 47.11
N PRO A 31 -36.07 27.32 47.68
CA PRO A 31 -36.22 26.02 47.05
C PRO A 31 -36.74 26.24 45.62
N VAL A 32 -36.11 25.55 44.67
CA VAL A 32 -36.58 25.48 43.28
C VAL A 32 -38.08 25.26 43.31
N VAL A 33 -38.85 26.07 42.58
CA VAL A 33 -40.31 25.91 42.42
C VAL A 33 -40.59 24.41 42.33
N GLY A 34 -41.41 23.89 43.25
CA GLY A 34 -41.73 22.46 43.28
C GLY A 34 -42.27 22.06 41.91
N VAL A 35 -41.44 21.39 41.12
CA VAL A 35 -41.87 20.89 39.82
C VAL A 35 -42.39 19.49 40.07
N ASP A 36 -43.71 19.34 40.13
CA ASP A 36 -44.37 18.05 40.40
C ASP A 36 -43.89 16.98 39.39
N ASN A 37 -43.71 17.37 38.13
CA ASN A 37 -43.11 16.54 37.09
C ASN A 37 -42.18 17.35 36.15
N PRO A 38 -40.86 17.38 36.41
CA PRO A 38 -39.91 18.14 35.59
C PRO A 38 -39.71 17.60 34.18
N LEU A 39 -40.30 16.44 33.85
CA LEU A 39 -40.33 15.89 32.50
C LEU A 39 -41.56 16.34 31.69
N GLU A 40 -42.57 16.91 32.34
CA GLU A 40 -43.83 17.34 31.71
C GLU A 40 -43.85 18.84 31.45
N VAL A 41 -43.49 19.67 32.44
CA VAL A 41 -43.36 21.12 32.30
C VAL A 41 -42.18 21.60 33.12
N TYR A 42 -41.25 22.33 32.49
CA TYR A 42 -40.15 22.98 33.17
C TYR A 42 -40.30 24.50 33.04
N PRO A 43 -40.40 25.25 34.16
CA PRO A 43 -40.86 26.65 34.14
C PRO A 43 -39.87 27.65 33.52
N GLU A 44 -38.57 27.35 33.52
CA GLU A 44 -37.53 28.18 32.88
C GLU A 44 -36.66 27.32 31.97
N ARG A 45 -36.70 27.57 30.66
CA ARG A 45 -35.89 26.84 29.66
C ARG A 45 -34.88 27.73 28.91
N GLY A 46 -34.69 28.97 29.34
CA GLY A 46 -33.74 29.90 28.74
C GLY A 46 -32.29 29.44 28.88
N TRP A 47 -31.96 28.68 29.93
CA TRP A 47 -30.64 28.06 30.09
C TRP A 47 -30.25 27.13 28.93
N GLU A 48 -31.23 26.51 28.26
CA GLU A 48 -31.00 25.65 27.08
C GLU A 48 -30.39 26.43 25.90
N GLN A 49 -30.60 27.76 25.84
CA GLN A 49 -30.02 28.62 24.80
C GLN A 49 -28.50 28.56 24.79
N ILE A 50 -27.85 28.37 25.94
CA ILE A 50 -26.39 28.23 26.03
C ILE A 50 -25.92 27.03 25.20
N TYR A 51 -26.60 25.89 25.31
CA TYR A 51 -26.26 24.67 24.57
C TYR A 51 -26.63 24.77 23.09
N ARG A 52 -27.79 25.38 22.77
CA ARG A 52 -28.17 25.65 21.37
C ARG A 52 -27.15 26.56 20.69
N ASP A 53 -26.71 27.60 21.40
CA ASP A 53 -25.70 28.52 20.91
C ASP A 53 -24.35 27.84 20.76
N GLN A 54 -23.93 26.94 21.65
CA GLN A 54 -22.70 26.15 21.47
C GLN A 54 -22.72 25.30 20.19
N TYR A 55 -23.87 24.71 19.86
CA TYR A 55 -24.05 23.86 18.68
C TYR A 55 -24.22 24.66 17.37
N ARG A 56 -24.61 25.94 17.46
CA ARG A 56 -24.79 26.83 16.30
C ARG A 56 -23.47 27.07 15.55
N TYR A 57 -23.58 27.17 14.22
CA TYR A 57 -22.49 27.47 13.29
C TYR A 57 -22.93 28.51 12.26
N ASP A 58 -21.97 29.22 11.66
CA ASP A 58 -22.22 30.27 10.66
C ASP A 58 -22.26 29.71 9.23
N SER A 59 -21.42 28.71 8.96
CA SER A 59 -21.38 28.00 7.68
C SER A 59 -20.85 26.58 7.86
N SER A 60 -20.99 25.77 6.80
CA SER A 60 -20.42 24.42 6.77
C SER A 60 -19.95 24.08 5.37
N PHE A 61 -18.92 23.24 5.26
CA PHE A 61 -18.44 22.72 3.99
C PHE A 61 -18.01 21.26 4.14
N THR A 62 -17.90 20.54 3.02
CA THR A 62 -17.43 19.15 3.02
C THR A 62 -16.03 19.05 2.44
N TYR A 63 -15.21 18.15 3.00
CA TYR A 63 -13.91 17.78 2.45
C TYR A 63 -13.68 16.28 2.62
N VAL A 64 -12.64 15.75 1.96
CA VAL A 64 -12.24 14.35 2.11
C VAL A 64 -11.07 14.27 3.09
N CYS A 65 -11.23 13.50 4.15
CA CYS A 65 -10.16 13.16 5.06
C CYS A 65 -9.29 12.08 4.42
N SER A 66 -8.16 12.49 3.83
CA SER A 66 -7.27 11.61 3.06
C SER A 66 -5.84 11.46 3.64
N PRO A 67 -5.65 11.14 4.93
CA PRO A 67 -4.38 10.56 5.39
C PRO A 67 -4.25 9.11 4.90
N ASN A 68 -3.07 8.50 5.08
CA ASN A 68 -2.85 7.10 4.69
C ASN A 68 -3.58 6.09 5.60
N ASP A 69 -4.92 6.15 5.62
CA ASP A 69 -5.78 5.31 6.45
C ASP A 69 -6.70 4.40 5.64
N THR A 70 -6.66 4.45 4.29
CA THR A 70 -7.50 3.73 3.31
C THR A 70 -8.94 4.18 3.15
N HIS A 71 -9.45 5.06 4.01
CA HIS A 71 -10.89 5.29 4.06
C HIS A 71 -11.34 6.46 3.21
N ALA A 72 -10.51 7.50 3.03
CA ALA A 72 -10.91 8.70 2.26
C ALA A 72 -12.33 9.19 2.66
N CYS A 73 -12.60 9.26 3.96
CA CYS A 73 -13.95 9.55 4.46
C CYS A 73 -14.35 10.97 4.06
N ARG A 74 -15.56 11.13 3.52
CA ARG A 74 -16.19 12.45 3.35
C ARG A 74 -16.58 12.98 4.74
N VAL A 75 -16.16 14.19 5.05
CA VAL A 75 -16.36 14.85 6.35
C VAL A 75 -17.03 16.20 6.13
N ARG A 76 -17.98 16.57 6.99
CA ARG A 76 -18.56 17.91 7.07
C ARG A 76 -17.90 18.69 8.20
N ALA A 77 -17.32 19.84 7.86
CA ALA A 77 -16.78 20.81 8.80
C ALA A 77 -17.78 21.92 9.06
N PHE A 78 -17.93 22.30 10.33
CA PHE A 78 -18.77 23.41 10.77
C PHE A 78 -17.88 24.57 11.21
N VAL A 79 -18.19 25.76 10.72
CA VAL A 79 -17.39 26.98 10.90
C VAL A 79 -18.17 27.97 11.75
N ARG A 80 -17.49 28.54 12.73
CA ARG A 80 -18.00 29.66 13.53
C ARG A 80 -16.89 30.68 13.75
N ASN A 81 -17.18 31.96 13.53
CA ASN A 81 -16.20 33.05 13.58
C ASN A 81 -14.96 32.77 12.71
N GLY A 82 -15.15 32.15 11.53
CA GLY A 82 -14.06 31.78 10.62
C GLY A 82 -13.18 30.60 11.09
N ILE A 83 -13.54 29.91 12.17
CA ILE A 83 -12.79 28.79 12.74
C ILE A 83 -13.61 27.51 12.63
N VAL A 84 -12.99 26.41 12.20
CA VAL A 84 -13.63 25.08 12.24
C VAL A 84 -13.74 24.64 13.70
N THR A 85 -14.97 24.50 14.19
CA THR A 85 -15.27 24.15 15.59
C THR A 85 -15.62 22.67 15.76
N ARG A 86 -16.16 22.04 14.72
CA ARG A 86 -16.65 20.65 14.77
C ARG A 86 -16.55 19.98 13.41
N LEU A 87 -16.36 18.66 13.45
CA LEU A 87 -16.36 17.77 12.29
C LEU A 87 -17.36 16.64 12.51
N GLU A 88 -18.13 16.28 11.48
CA GLU A 88 -19.11 15.17 11.52
C GLU A 88 -19.18 14.44 10.17
N GLN A 89 -19.81 13.26 10.18
CA GLN A 89 -20.15 12.54 8.96
C GLN A 89 -21.38 13.15 8.28
N PRO A 90 -21.40 13.23 6.94
CA PRO A 90 -22.46 13.92 6.21
C PRO A 90 -23.71 13.07 5.94
N TYR A 91 -23.66 11.74 6.11
CA TYR A 91 -24.76 10.79 5.87
C TYR A 91 -25.45 10.93 4.49
N ASP A 92 -24.68 11.22 3.43
CA ASP A 92 -25.19 11.55 2.09
C ASP A 92 -24.55 10.73 0.94
N VAL A 93 -23.98 9.54 1.22
CA VAL A 93 -23.19 8.76 0.24
C VAL A 93 -24.04 8.30 -0.94
N ALA A 94 -25.34 8.10 -0.73
CA ALA A 94 -26.29 7.69 -1.74
C ALA A 94 -26.79 8.85 -2.63
N ARG A 95 -26.38 10.10 -2.37
CA ARG A 95 -26.85 11.29 -3.08
C ARG A 95 -25.95 11.75 -4.23
N TYR A 96 -24.80 11.12 -4.41
CA TYR A 96 -23.90 11.39 -5.52
C TYR A 96 -23.58 10.09 -6.26
N ALA A 97 -23.32 10.24 -7.56
CA ALA A 97 -23.02 9.14 -8.45
C ALA A 97 -21.65 9.33 -9.11
N ASP A 98 -21.09 8.24 -9.63
CA ASP A 98 -20.00 8.31 -10.60
C ASP A 98 -20.51 8.86 -11.96
N LEU A 99 -19.63 8.90 -12.96
CA LEU A 99 -19.95 9.41 -14.30
C LEU A 99 -21.01 8.56 -15.02
N ASP A 100 -21.19 7.31 -14.60
CA ASP A 100 -22.14 6.35 -15.18
C ASP A 100 -23.47 6.31 -14.42
N GLY A 101 -23.61 7.11 -13.36
CA GLY A 101 -24.83 7.17 -12.56
C GLY A 101 -24.89 6.14 -11.42
N HIS A 102 -23.82 5.38 -11.15
CA HIS A 102 -23.81 4.44 -10.04
C HIS A 102 -23.65 5.17 -8.70
N THR A 103 -24.53 4.84 -7.75
CA THR A 103 -24.52 5.39 -6.39
C THR A 103 -24.10 4.34 -5.36
N ALA A 104 -23.36 4.76 -4.34
CA ALA A 104 -23.08 3.90 -3.19
C ALA A 104 -24.33 3.67 -2.33
N THR A 105 -24.42 2.51 -1.67
CA THR A 105 -25.54 2.20 -0.78
C THR A 105 -25.44 2.96 0.55
N PRO A 106 -26.57 3.28 1.23
CA PRO A 106 -26.55 3.90 2.57
C PRO A 106 -25.80 3.08 3.62
N ALA A 107 -25.59 1.79 3.36
CA ALA A 107 -24.91 0.88 4.27
C ALA A 107 -23.42 1.22 4.47
N TRP A 108 -22.85 2.11 3.64
CA TRP A 108 -21.52 2.70 3.89
C TRP A 108 -21.53 3.81 4.96
N HIS A 109 -22.67 4.12 5.59
CA HIS A 109 -22.71 5.06 6.71
C HIS A 109 -22.38 4.38 8.05
N PRO A 110 -21.80 5.12 9.02
CA PRO A 110 -21.39 6.53 8.95
C PRO A 110 -19.98 6.74 8.40
N ARG A 111 -19.11 5.72 8.43
CA ARG A 111 -17.64 5.85 8.28
C ARG A 111 -17.04 6.85 9.26
N MET A 112 -15.83 7.34 8.95
CA MET A 112 -14.99 8.25 9.74
C MET A 112 -14.50 7.63 11.05
N CYS A 113 -13.21 7.82 11.35
CA CYS A 113 -12.61 7.26 12.57
C CYS A 113 -12.39 8.34 13.64
N LEU A 114 -12.02 7.91 14.85
CA LEU A 114 -11.67 8.79 15.98
C LEU A 114 -10.63 9.87 15.61
N LYS A 115 -9.67 9.54 14.73
CA LYS A 115 -8.65 10.47 14.25
C LYS A 115 -9.22 11.49 13.25
N GLY A 116 -10.22 11.10 12.47
CA GLY A 116 -10.95 12.01 11.57
C GLY A 116 -11.66 13.12 12.35
N TYR A 117 -12.32 12.78 13.47
CA TYR A 117 -13.05 13.75 14.30
C TYR A 117 -12.15 14.85 14.89
N THR A 118 -10.87 14.55 15.08
CA THR A 118 -9.90 15.48 15.67
C THR A 118 -9.03 16.20 14.63
N MET A 119 -9.30 16.04 13.33
CA MET A 119 -8.44 16.57 12.26
C MET A 119 -8.23 18.09 12.33
N HIS A 120 -9.28 18.85 12.69
CA HIS A 120 -9.21 20.31 12.86
C HIS A 120 -8.17 20.73 13.94
N ARG A 121 -7.87 19.88 14.92
CA ARG A 121 -6.80 20.13 15.91
C ARG A 121 -5.41 20.16 15.26
N ARG A 122 -5.19 19.50 14.11
CA ARG A 122 -3.92 19.62 13.36
C ARG A 122 -3.76 20.96 12.65
N VAL A 123 -4.87 21.64 12.36
CA VAL A 123 -4.86 22.97 11.72
C VAL A 123 -4.47 24.03 12.74
N TYR A 124 -5.04 23.97 13.94
CA TYR A 124 -4.89 25.00 14.97
C TYR A 124 -3.93 24.62 16.11
N GLY A 125 -3.45 23.39 16.15
CA GLY A 125 -2.57 22.89 17.20
C GLY A 125 -1.15 23.46 17.17
N PRO A 126 -0.37 23.24 18.24
CA PRO A 126 0.95 23.84 18.40
C PRO A 126 2.00 23.33 17.40
N TYR A 127 1.75 22.18 16.77
CA TYR A 127 2.67 21.55 15.82
C TYR A 127 2.43 21.98 14.35
N ARG A 128 1.53 22.93 14.09
CA ARG A 128 1.25 23.39 12.72
C ARG A 128 2.46 24.15 12.17
N LEU A 129 3.05 23.64 11.09
CA LEU A 129 3.99 24.40 10.27
C LEU A 129 3.26 25.57 9.60
N ARG A 130 3.70 26.81 9.88
CA ARG A 130 3.09 28.05 9.39
C ARG A 130 3.87 28.68 8.23
N TYR A 131 5.17 28.41 8.16
CA TYR A 131 6.09 29.02 7.21
C TYR A 131 7.10 27.97 6.71
N PRO A 132 7.69 28.17 5.53
CA PRO A 132 8.91 27.47 5.14
C PRO A 132 10.00 27.67 6.19
N ILE A 133 10.72 26.59 6.50
CA ILE A 133 11.84 26.59 7.42
C ILE A 133 13.01 25.82 6.82
N VAL A 134 14.23 26.25 7.14
CA VAL A 134 15.48 25.63 6.70
C VAL A 134 16.42 25.44 7.88
N ARG A 135 17.26 24.40 7.86
CA ARG A 135 18.33 24.27 8.86
C ARG A 135 19.35 25.38 8.64
N LYS A 136 19.77 26.06 9.70
CA LYS A 136 20.80 27.11 9.68
C LYS A 136 22.09 26.64 9.02
N GLY A 137 22.60 25.46 9.39
CA GLY A 137 23.81 24.88 8.81
C GLY A 137 23.70 24.61 7.30
N TRP A 138 22.55 24.10 6.86
CA TRP A 138 22.30 23.86 5.43
C TRP A 138 22.21 25.17 4.64
N LYS A 139 21.55 26.19 5.19
CA LYS A 139 21.46 27.50 4.54
C LYS A 139 22.86 28.10 4.36
N GLN A 140 23.70 28.07 5.39
CA GLN A 140 25.08 28.55 5.30
C GLN A 140 25.89 27.78 4.25
N TRP A 141 25.71 26.46 4.15
CA TRP A 141 26.34 25.65 3.10
C TRP A 141 25.93 26.09 1.69
N ALA A 142 24.65 26.40 1.47
CA ALA A 142 24.16 26.92 0.20
C ALA A 142 24.67 28.33 -0.10
N ASP A 143 24.77 29.19 0.92
CA ASP A 143 25.30 30.56 0.82
C ASP A 143 26.82 30.56 0.52
N ASP A 144 27.55 29.60 1.07
CA ASP A 144 28.99 29.40 0.83
C ASP A 144 29.28 28.71 -0.52
N GLY A 145 28.26 28.54 -1.38
CA GLY A 145 28.42 28.05 -2.75
C GLY A 145 28.44 26.52 -2.89
N PHE A 146 27.77 25.79 -2.01
CA PHE A 146 27.64 24.33 -2.05
C PHE A 146 29.00 23.58 -2.03
N PRO A 147 29.92 23.88 -1.09
CA PRO A 147 31.24 23.24 -1.04
C PRO A 147 31.13 21.73 -0.76
N ASP A 148 32.18 20.99 -1.13
CA ASP A 148 32.27 19.53 -0.98
C ASP A 148 31.96 19.08 0.46
N LEU A 149 31.20 18.01 0.61
CA LEU A 149 30.89 17.43 1.93
C LEU A 149 32.05 16.57 2.48
N THR A 150 33.23 17.19 2.65
CA THR A 150 34.35 16.62 3.40
C THR A 150 33.96 16.38 4.87
N PRO A 151 34.69 15.57 5.65
CA PRO A 151 34.43 15.40 7.08
C PRO A 151 34.34 16.73 7.85
N GLU A 152 35.18 17.70 7.50
CA GLU A 152 35.21 19.03 8.11
C GLU A 152 33.96 19.83 7.75
N ASN A 153 33.58 19.84 6.46
CA ASN A 153 32.39 20.56 6.00
C ASN A 153 31.10 19.91 6.52
N LYS A 154 31.05 18.57 6.62
CA LYS A 154 29.91 17.87 7.22
C LYS A 154 29.68 18.32 8.66
N THR A 155 30.75 18.39 9.46
CA THR A 155 30.70 18.90 10.83
C THR A 155 30.31 20.39 10.84
N ARG A 156 30.98 21.24 10.04
CA ARG A 156 30.75 22.70 9.96
C ARG A 156 29.30 23.06 9.65
N TYR A 157 28.69 22.38 8.68
CA TYR A 157 27.31 22.63 8.22
C TYR A 157 26.29 21.66 8.83
N LYS A 158 26.72 20.86 9.83
CA LYS A 158 25.92 19.90 10.58
C LYS A 158 25.15 18.88 9.72
N PHE A 159 25.79 18.36 8.67
CA PHE A 159 25.23 17.24 7.91
C PHE A 159 25.24 15.93 8.71
N ASP A 160 26.20 15.77 9.61
CA ASP A 160 26.38 14.61 10.51
C ASP A 160 25.67 14.75 11.87
N ALA A 161 25.05 15.92 12.13
CA ALA A 161 24.29 16.26 13.33
C ALA A 161 22.88 16.80 13.02
N ARG A 162 22.25 16.34 11.93
CA ARG A 162 20.86 16.71 11.56
C ARG A 162 19.91 16.40 12.73
N GLY A 163 19.08 17.39 13.09
CA GLY A 163 18.18 17.32 14.25
C GLY A 163 18.69 18.07 15.48
N GLN A 164 19.97 18.44 15.51
CA GLN A 164 20.58 19.33 16.53
C GLN A 164 20.82 20.75 15.99
N ASP A 165 20.13 21.09 14.90
CA ASP A 165 20.25 22.37 14.23
C ASP A 165 19.15 23.34 14.64
N GLU A 166 19.46 24.62 14.51
CA GLU A 166 18.47 25.68 14.56
C GLU A 166 17.73 25.75 13.22
N PHE A 167 16.42 25.97 13.27
CA PHE A 167 15.62 26.26 12.09
C PHE A 167 15.45 27.77 11.91
N LEU A 168 15.69 28.24 10.69
CA LEU A 168 15.43 29.60 10.26
C LEU A 168 14.16 29.63 9.44
N ARG A 169 13.34 30.67 9.63
CA ARG A 169 12.18 30.95 8.80
C ARG A 169 12.64 31.52 7.45
N LEU A 170 11.98 31.10 6.37
CA LEU A 170 12.13 31.69 5.04
C LEU A 170 10.79 32.20 4.50
N SER A 171 10.86 33.08 3.50
CA SER A 171 9.79 33.28 2.53
C SER A 171 9.69 32.08 1.57
N TRP A 172 8.58 31.99 0.83
CA TRP A 172 8.43 30.95 -0.19
C TRP A 172 9.40 31.17 -1.37
N GLU A 173 9.64 32.42 -1.78
CA GLU A 173 10.57 32.74 -2.86
C GLU A 173 12.00 32.30 -2.51
N GLU A 174 12.48 32.61 -1.30
CA GLU A 174 13.79 32.13 -0.83
C GLU A 174 13.84 30.60 -0.78
N ALA A 175 12.79 29.94 -0.30
CA ALA A 175 12.74 28.48 -0.25
C ALA A 175 12.86 27.86 -1.65
N TYR A 176 12.15 28.41 -2.65
CA TYR A 176 12.23 27.95 -4.03
C TYR A 176 13.60 28.23 -4.67
N ASP A 177 14.18 29.42 -4.42
CA ASP A 177 15.54 29.75 -4.89
C ASP A 177 16.58 28.75 -4.36
N TYR A 178 16.58 28.50 -3.05
CA TYR A 178 17.51 27.55 -2.44
C TYR A 178 17.35 26.12 -2.98
N ILE A 179 16.11 25.66 -3.19
CA ILE A 179 15.85 24.33 -3.76
C ILE A 179 16.37 24.26 -5.20
N ALA A 180 16.08 25.27 -6.03
CA ALA A 180 16.50 25.33 -7.43
C ALA A 180 18.03 25.37 -7.56
N ARG A 181 18.69 26.25 -6.80
CA ARG A 181 20.16 26.33 -6.75
C ARG A 181 20.79 25.03 -6.28
N GLY A 182 20.21 24.37 -5.28
CA GLY A 182 20.65 23.07 -4.81
C GLY A 182 20.57 21.99 -5.90
N PHE A 183 19.44 21.89 -6.60
CA PHE A 183 19.31 20.95 -7.73
C PHE A 183 20.30 21.25 -8.86
N ILE A 184 20.47 22.52 -9.25
CA ILE A 184 21.44 22.88 -10.29
C ILE A 184 22.87 22.51 -9.85
N ALA A 185 23.26 22.84 -8.62
CA ALA A 185 24.61 22.56 -8.11
C ALA A 185 24.90 21.06 -8.08
N ILE A 186 23.97 20.26 -7.54
CA ILE A 186 24.16 18.81 -7.40
C ILE A 186 24.14 18.12 -8.77
N ALA A 187 23.17 18.43 -9.64
CA ALA A 187 23.10 17.83 -10.97
C ALA A 187 24.34 18.18 -11.80
N THR A 188 24.82 19.42 -11.76
CA THR A 188 26.02 19.85 -12.48
C THR A 188 27.24 19.10 -11.98
N ARG A 189 27.40 19.02 -10.65
CA ARG A 189 28.54 18.39 -9.98
C ARG A 189 28.73 16.92 -10.32
N TYR A 190 27.62 16.19 -10.44
CA TYR A 190 27.62 14.74 -10.67
C TYR A 190 27.34 14.33 -12.12
N SER A 191 27.36 15.28 -13.06
CA SER A 191 27.22 14.99 -14.50
C SER A 191 28.55 14.69 -15.18
N GLY A 192 28.49 13.86 -16.22
CA GLY A 192 29.61 13.53 -17.09
C GLY A 192 30.75 12.75 -16.42
N ALA A 193 31.89 12.67 -17.11
CA ALA A 193 33.07 11.96 -16.64
C ALA A 193 33.62 12.49 -15.29
N PRO A 194 33.66 13.81 -15.01
CA PRO A 194 34.07 14.31 -13.70
C PRO A 194 33.15 13.85 -12.57
N GLY A 195 31.84 13.85 -12.80
CA GLY A 195 30.86 13.34 -11.84
C GLY A 195 31.03 11.85 -11.55
N ALA A 196 31.22 11.04 -12.60
CA ALA A 196 31.49 9.62 -12.47
C ALA A 196 32.77 9.35 -11.67
N GLN A 197 33.85 10.09 -11.93
CA GLN A 197 35.11 9.96 -11.19
C GLN A 197 34.93 10.25 -9.70
N ARG A 198 34.21 11.33 -9.35
CA ARG A 198 33.89 11.67 -7.96
C ARG A 198 33.11 10.55 -7.25
N LEU A 199 32.12 9.96 -7.92
CA LEU A 199 31.32 8.88 -7.34
C LEU A 199 32.15 7.61 -7.11
N ARG A 200 33.14 7.32 -7.97
CA ARG A 200 34.12 6.25 -7.74
C ARG A 200 34.99 6.53 -6.52
N GLU A 201 35.46 7.77 -6.35
CA GLU A 201 36.24 8.21 -5.19
C GLU A 201 35.43 8.16 -3.89
N GLU A 202 34.13 8.42 -3.96
CA GLU A 202 33.17 8.23 -2.86
C GLU A 202 32.85 6.73 -2.59
N GLY A 203 33.35 5.82 -3.43
CA GLY A 203 33.27 4.37 -3.25
C GLY A 203 31.95 3.74 -3.72
N TYR A 204 31.21 4.39 -4.62
CA TYR A 204 30.04 3.77 -5.24
C TYR A 204 30.45 2.67 -6.25
N PRO A 205 29.72 1.54 -6.32
CA PRO A 205 29.94 0.51 -7.34
C PRO A 205 29.79 1.04 -8.77
N GLU A 206 30.56 0.48 -9.70
CA GLU A 206 30.54 0.90 -11.11
C GLU A 206 29.15 0.73 -11.74
N GLU A 207 28.40 -0.33 -11.39
CA GLU A 207 27.05 -0.55 -11.93
C GLU A 207 26.10 0.60 -11.61
N MET A 208 26.27 1.25 -10.46
CA MET A 208 25.44 2.39 -10.08
C MET A 208 25.78 3.63 -10.89
N ILE A 209 27.07 3.79 -11.23
CA ILE A 209 27.60 4.93 -11.98
C ILE A 209 27.23 4.79 -13.46
N GLU A 210 27.36 3.59 -14.03
CA GLU A 210 26.97 3.27 -15.40
C GLU A 210 25.48 3.54 -15.65
N GLU A 211 24.62 3.17 -14.69
CA GLU A 211 23.17 3.33 -14.75
C GLU A 211 22.71 4.80 -14.55
N MET A 212 23.64 5.72 -14.28
CA MET A 212 23.38 7.16 -14.41
C MET A 212 23.43 7.64 -15.85
N HIS A 213 24.11 6.91 -16.75
CA HIS A 213 24.35 7.32 -18.14
C HIS A 213 24.90 8.76 -18.25
N GLY A 214 25.74 9.15 -17.29
CA GLY A 214 26.35 10.49 -17.21
C GLY A 214 25.41 11.63 -16.77
N ALA A 215 24.12 11.37 -16.53
CA ALA A 215 23.16 12.38 -16.07
C ALA A 215 23.21 12.57 -14.55
N GLY A 216 23.65 13.73 -14.07
CA GLY A 216 23.69 14.01 -12.63
C GLY A 216 22.32 14.06 -11.97
N THR A 217 21.25 14.38 -12.72
CA THR A 217 19.85 14.32 -12.26
C THR A 217 19.44 12.91 -11.82
N ARG A 218 20.09 11.85 -12.33
CA ARG A 218 19.84 10.46 -11.89
C ARG A 218 20.19 10.22 -10.41
N THR A 219 20.94 11.13 -9.79
CA THR A 219 21.22 11.08 -8.35
C THR A 219 20.06 11.58 -7.48
N PHE A 220 19.00 12.10 -8.09
CA PHE A 220 17.86 12.66 -7.38
C PHE A 220 16.78 11.62 -7.12
N LYS A 221 16.33 11.53 -5.87
CA LYS A 221 15.30 10.59 -5.42
C LYS A 221 14.07 11.36 -4.97
N LEU A 222 12.99 11.26 -5.74
CA LEU A 222 11.76 12.02 -5.47
C LEU A 222 10.61 11.07 -5.18
N ARG A 223 9.79 11.42 -4.19
CA ARG A 223 8.67 10.58 -3.78
C ARG A 223 7.53 11.34 -3.09
N GLY A 224 6.35 11.24 -3.67
CA GLY A 224 5.10 11.62 -3.02
C GLY A 224 4.55 10.52 -2.09
N GLY A 225 3.66 10.89 -1.18
CA GLY A 225 2.84 9.92 -0.44
C GLY A 225 1.91 9.11 -1.35
N MET A 226 1.33 8.02 -0.84
CA MET A 226 0.54 7.08 -1.66
C MET A 226 -0.65 7.68 -2.43
N GLY A 227 -0.93 7.06 -3.58
CA GLY A 227 -2.03 7.19 -4.54
C GLY A 227 -3.11 8.20 -4.24
N LEU A 228 -4.10 7.73 -3.50
CA LEU A 228 -5.38 8.41 -3.35
C LEU A 228 -5.39 9.44 -2.21
N LEU A 229 -4.24 9.71 -1.62
CA LEU A 229 -4.15 10.66 -0.52
C LEU A 229 -4.22 12.12 -1.00
N GLY A 230 -4.12 12.36 -2.31
CA GLY A 230 -4.29 13.66 -2.97
C GLY A 230 -3.48 13.77 -4.27
N VAL A 231 -4.15 13.68 -5.43
CA VAL A 231 -3.51 13.64 -6.76
C VAL A 231 -2.70 14.90 -7.05
N ILE A 232 -3.30 16.08 -6.89
CA ILE A 232 -2.61 17.34 -7.23
C ILE A 232 -1.43 17.61 -6.29
N GLY A 233 -1.65 17.50 -4.97
CA GLY A 233 -0.65 17.90 -3.98
C GLY A 233 0.49 16.90 -3.74
N LYS A 234 0.27 15.59 -3.97
CA LYS A 234 1.28 14.56 -3.66
C LYS A 234 1.95 14.04 -4.93
N TYR A 235 1.18 13.87 -6.00
CA TYR A 235 1.72 13.36 -7.26
C TYR A 235 2.36 14.41 -8.16
N GLY A 236 2.12 15.70 -7.89
CA GLY A 236 2.90 16.78 -8.49
C GLY A 236 4.42 16.60 -8.31
N LEU A 237 4.86 15.90 -7.26
CA LEU A 237 6.27 15.59 -7.04
C LEU A 237 6.85 14.61 -8.07
N TYR A 238 6.06 13.66 -8.57
CA TYR A 238 6.49 12.76 -9.66
C TYR A 238 6.56 13.52 -10.98
N ARG A 239 5.63 14.46 -11.23
CA ARG A 239 5.71 15.37 -12.39
C ARG A 239 6.93 16.26 -12.31
N LEU A 240 7.22 16.87 -11.15
CA LEU A 240 8.46 17.61 -10.92
C LEU A 240 9.68 16.73 -11.20
N CYS A 241 9.68 15.49 -10.71
CA CYS A 241 10.73 14.54 -11.02
C CYS A 241 10.86 14.33 -12.53
N ASN A 242 9.77 14.16 -13.29
CA ASN A 242 9.84 14.04 -14.75
C ASN A 242 10.43 15.29 -15.41
N SER A 243 10.01 16.48 -14.98
CA SER A 243 10.47 17.76 -15.53
C SER A 243 11.96 18.05 -15.30
N LEU A 244 12.64 17.37 -14.38
CA LEU A 244 14.10 17.50 -14.20
C LEU A 244 14.90 16.98 -15.43
N ALA A 245 14.24 16.36 -16.42
CA ALA A 245 14.83 16.11 -17.73
C ALA A 245 15.27 17.42 -18.44
N LEU A 246 14.54 18.53 -18.23
CA LEU A 246 14.92 19.84 -18.75
C LEU A 246 16.25 20.33 -18.14
N LEU A 247 16.45 20.07 -16.84
CA LEU A 247 17.69 20.42 -16.15
C LEU A 247 18.86 19.61 -16.69
N ASP A 248 18.65 18.31 -16.91
CA ASP A 248 19.66 17.44 -17.50
C ASP A 248 20.03 17.83 -18.93
N ALA A 249 19.02 18.09 -19.79
CA ALA A 249 19.23 18.58 -21.14
C ALA A 249 20.06 19.87 -21.15
N ASN A 250 19.77 20.79 -20.24
CA ASN A 250 20.52 22.04 -20.10
C ASN A 250 21.97 21.81 -19.62
N ILE A 251 22.20 20.91 -18.67
CA ILE A 251 23.54 20.64 -18.10
C ILE A 251 24.42 19.85 -19.07
N ARG A 252 23.87 18.80 -19.70
CA ARG A 252 24.62 17.92 -20.61
C ARG A 252 24.63 18.40 -22.06
N GLY A 253 23.75 19.36 -22.41
CA GLY A 253 23.60 19.84 -23.79
C GLY A 253 22.98 18.78 -24.72
N VAL A 254 22.13 17.89 -24.19
CA VAL A 254 21.51 16.78 -24.95
C VAL A 254 20.08 17.10 -25.36
N GLY A 255 19.61 16.44 -26.42
CA GLY A 255 18.23 16.58 -26.90
C GLY A 255 17.20 15.81 -26.07
N PRO A 256 15.89 16.01 -26.34
CA PRO A 256 14.81 15.32 -25.64
C PRO A 256 14.91 13.78 -25.67
N ASP A 257 15.52 13.17 -26.68
CA ASP A 257 15.63 11.71 -26.78
C ASP A 257 16.71 11.11 -25.85
N GLU A 258 17.68 11.93 -25.43
CA GLU A 258 18.81 11.51 -24.60
C GLU A 258 18.73 12.07 -23.18
N ALA A 259 17.83 13.03 -22.93
CA ALA A 259 17.60 13.62 -21.62
C ALA A 259 17.14 12.55 -20.61
N LEU A 260 17.65 12.66 -19.38
CA LEU A 260 17.32 11.73 -18.31
C LEU A 260 16.96 12.50 -17.05
N SER A 261 16.00 11.97 -16.32
CA SER A 261 15.55 12.59 -15.09
C SER A 261 15.85 11.76 -13.84
N GLY A 262 15.41 12.25 -12.70
CA GLY A 262 15.55 11.59 -11.41
C GLY A 262 14.87 10.23 -11.31
N ARG A 263 14.96 9.65 -10.12
CA ARG A 263 14.40 8.35 -9.76
C ARG A 263 13.17 8.53 -8.88
N THR A 264 12.16 7.74 -9.17
CA THR A 264 10.87 7.74 -8.48
C THR A 264 10.81 6.54 -7.55
N TRP A 265 10.76 6.78 -6.24
CA TRP A 265 10.73 5.66 -5.29
C TRP A 265 9.36 5.02 -5.17
N SER A 266 9.37 3.68 -5.13
CA SER A 266 8.18 2.90 -4.78
C SER A 266 7.67 3.25 -3.38
N ASN A 267 6.34 3.22 -3.23
CA ASN A 267 5.66 3.43 -1.95
C ASN A 267 5.24 2.11 -1.30
N TYR A 268 4.65 1.21 -2.09
CA TYR A 268 3.86 0.10 -1.58
C TYR A 268 4.74 -0.99 -0.97
N THR A 269 5.82 -1.33 -1.67
CA THR A 269 6.89 -2.22 -1.20
C THR A 269 7.70 -1.60 -0.07
N TRP A 270 8.03 -0.31 -0.15
CA TRP A 270 8.78 0.41 0.88
C TRP A 270 8.15 0.31 2.26
N HIS A 271 6.83 0.51 2.35
CA HIS A 271 6.12 0.41 3.62
C HIS A 271 6.06 -1.01 4.17
N GLY A 272 6.30 -2.03 3.34
CA GLY A 272 5.89 -3.41 3.62
C GLY A 272 4.38 -3.63 3.40
N ASP A 273 3.68 -2.66 2.82
CA ASP A 273 2.23 -2.70 2.63
C ASP A 273 1.84 -3.71 1.54
N GLN A 274 2.68 -3.92 0.52
CA GLN A 274 2.43 -4.91 -0.52
C GLN A 274 2.40 -6.31 0.08
N ALA A 275 1.41 -7.12 -0.30
CA ALA A 275 1.45 -8.57 -0.07
C ALA A 275 2.36 -9.21 -1.12
N PRO A 276 3.64 -9.51 -0.79
CA PRO A 276 4.63 -9.87 -1.80
C PRO A 276 4.35 -11.23 -2.46
N GLY A 277 3.53 -12.10 -1.86
CA GLY A 277 3.19 -13.39 -2.45
C GLY A 277 2.03 -13.34 -3.45
N HIS A 278 1.20 -12.29 -3.45
CA HIS A 278 0.07 -12.13 -4.39
C HIS A 278 0.52 -12.21 -5.86
N PRO A 279 1.55 -11.44 -6.29
CA PRO A 279 2.06 -11.54 -7.66
C PRO A 279 2.52 -12.95 -8.06
N PHE A 280 2.99 -13.77 -7.12
CA PHE A 280 3.43 -15.13 -7.41
C PHE A 280 2.28 -16.11 -7.62
N VAL A 281 1.08 -15.80 -7.10
CA VAL A 281 -0.10 -16.66 -7.25
C VAL A 281 -0.88 -16.28 -8.50
N HIS A 282 -1.13 -15.00 -8.74
CA HIS A 282 -2.06 -14.54 -9.77
C HIS A 282 -1.50 -13.47 -10.72
N GLY A 283 -0.23 -13.08 -10.59
CA GLY A 283 0.41 -12.11 -11.51
C GLY A 283 -0.07 -10.65 -11.39
N LEU A 284 -0.93 -10.33 -10.41
CA LEU A 284 -1.36 -8.96 -10.11
C LEU A 284 -0.51 -8.40 -8.97
N GLN A 285 -0.31 -7.08 -8.93
CA GLN A 285 0.37 -6.42 -7.81
C GLN A 285 -0.21 -6.85 -6.47
N THR A 286 -1.55 -6.89 -6.39
CA THR A 286 -2.34 -7.33 -5.24
C THR A 286 -3.77 -7.63 -5.71
N SER A 287 -4.31 -8.78 -5.33
CA SER A 287 -5.75 -9.13 -5.42
C SER A 287 -6.48 -8.81 -4.12
N ASP A 288 -7.55 -8.01 -4.18
CA ASP A 288 -8.44 -7.67 -3.06
C ASP A 288 -9.84 -7.24 -3.51
N ILE A 289 -10.79 -7.32 -2.59
CA ILE A 289 -12.19 -6.88 -2.72
C ILE A 289 -12.40 -5.44 -2.20
N ASP A 290 -13.62 -4.91 -2.29
CA ASP A 290 -14.06 -3.84 -1.38
C ASP A 290 -14.60 -4.49 -0.09
N LEU A 291 -14.40 -3.86 1.07
CA LEU A 291 -14.75 -4.49 2.36
C LEU A 291 -16.24 -4.80 2.52
N ASN A 292 -17.08 -4.20 1.69
CA ASN A 292 -18.52 -4.45 1.64
C ASN A 292 -18.86 -5.85 1.08
N ASP A 293 -17.92 -6.51 0.40
CA ASP A 293 -18.05 -7.89 -0.08
C ASP A 293 -18.07 -8.92 1.07
N MET A 294 -17.60 -8.55 2.27
CA MET A 294 -17.77 -9.35 3.50
C MET A 294 -19.23 -9.65 3.84
N ARG A 295 -20.20 -8.95 3.21
CA ARG A 295 -21.62 -9.26 3.29
C ARG A 295 -21.96 -10.68 2.85
N PHE A 296 -21.16 -11.26 1.96
CA PHE A 296 -21.37 -12.60 1.42
C PHE A 296 -20.55 -13.68 2.17
N THR A 297 -19.59 -13.27 3.00
CA THR A 297 -18.69 -14.19 3.71
C THR A 297 -19.43 -15.03 4.75
N LYS A 298 -19.19 -16.35 4.74
CA LYS A 298 -19.74 -17.31 5.70
C LYS A 298 -18.69 -17.81 6.70
N LEU A 299 -17.43 -17.91 6.28
CA LEU A 299 -16.28 -18.14 7.15
C LEU A 299 -15.24 -17.04 6.91
N HIS A 300 -14.99 -16.23 7.93
CA HIS A 300 -13.96 -15.19 7.92
C HIS A 300 -12.79 -15.62 8.79
N ILE A 301 -11.62 -15.73 8.19
CA ILE A 301 -10.37 -16.06 8.88
C ILE A 301 -9.51 -14.81 8.86
N GLN A 302 -9.23 -14.25 10.03
CA GLN A 302 -8.37 -13.09 10.16
C GLN A 302 -7.01 -13.50 10.71
N VAL A 303 -5.94 -13.31 9.95
CA VAL A 303 -4.58 -13.72 10.35
C VAL A 303 -3.61 -12.55 10.25
N GLY A 304 -3.01 -12.16 11.38
CA GLY A 304 -2.09 -11.02 11.43
C GLY A 304 -2.68 -9.69 10.93
N LYS A 305 -4.00 -9.48 11.13
CA LYS A 305 -4.71 -8.25 10.80
C LYS A 305 -5.61 -7.82 11.96
N ASN A 306 -5.74 -6.50 12.16
CA ASN A 306 -6.67 -5.91 13.13
C ASN A 306 -7.66 -4.97 12.43
N LEU A 307 -8.74 -5.53 11.89
CA LEU A 307 -9.79 -4.75 11.21
C LEU A 307 -10.53 -3.79 12.14
N ILE A 308 -10.65 -4.11 13.43
CA ILE A 308 -11.35 -3.26 14.41
C ILE A 308 -10.63 -1.92 14.60
N GLU A 309 -9.32 -1.92 14.83
CA GLU A 309 -8.58 -0.69 15.13
C GLU A 309 -7.93 -0.04 13.90
N ASN A 310 -7.53 -0.86 12.91
CA ASN A 310 -6.81 -0.36 11.73
C ASN A 310 -7.72 -0.09 10.54
N LYS A 311 -8.97 -0.59 10.55
CA LYS A 311 -10.02 -0.32 9.54
C LYS A 311 -11.33 0.17 10.16
N MET A 312 -11.25 0.95 11.24
CA MET A 312 -12.40 1.41 12.06
C MET A 312 -13.67 1.80 11.27
N PRO A 313 -13.62 2.68 10.24
CA PRO A 313 -14.81 3.06 9.47
C PRO A 313 -15.53 1.91 8.77
N GLU A 314 -14.85 0.80 8.53
CA GLU A 314 -15.32 -0.38 7.78
C GLU A 314 -15.48 -1.61 8.67
N ALA A 315 -15.05 -1.53 9.93
CA ALA A 315 -15.04 -2.65 10.87
C ALA A 315 -16.43 -3.25 11.12
N HIS A 316 -17.48 -2.47 10.82
CA HIS A 316 -18.85 -2.95 10.87
C HIS A 316 -19.10 -4.08 9.86
N TRP A 317 -18.50 -4.08 8.66
CA TRP A 317 -18.66 -5.17 7.69
C TRP A 317 -18.22 -6.52 8.25
N PHE A 318 -17.11 -6.50 8.99
CA PHE A 318 -16.56 -7.64 9.71
C PHE A 318 -17.46 -8.04 10.89
N THR A 319 -17.93 -7.07 11.69
CA THR A 319 -18.75 -7.35 12.87
C THR A 319 -20.14 -7.88 12.50
N GLU A 320 -20.75 -7.36 11.44
CA GLU A 320 -22.06 -7.78 10.91
C GLU A 320 -22.07 -9.22 10.40
N ILE A 321 -20.90 -9.84 10.18
CA ILE A 321 -20.83 -11.29 9.86
C ILE A 321 -21.48 -12.10 10.99
N MET A 322 -21.27 -11.70 12.25
CA MET A 322 -21.85 -12.34 13.42
C MET A 322 -23.39 -12.33 13.36
N GLU A 323 -23.97 -11.18 13.01
CA GLU A 323 -25.42 -11.00 12.93
C GLU A 323 -26.05 -11.84 11.80
N ARG A 324 -25.27 -12.15 10.76
CA ARG A 324 -25.68 -13.02 9.65
C ARG A 324 -25.44 -14.52 9.92
N GLY A 325 -24.96 -14.89 11.11
CA GLY A 325 -24.62 -16.27 11.47
C GLY A 325 -23.38 -16.80 10.75
N GLY A 326 -22.52 -15.92 10.23
CA GLY A 326 -21.21 -16.32 9.73
C GLY A 326 -20.23 -16.60 10.88
N LYS A 327 -19.23 -17.42 10.62
CA LYS A 327 -18.21 -17.81 11.59
C LYS A 327 -16.94 -16.96 11.41
N ILE A 328 -16.37 -16.49 12.51
CA ILE A 328 -15.16 -15.69 12.56
C ILE A 328 -14.07 -16.46 13.32
N VAL A 329 -12.92 -16.62 12.69
CA VAL A 329 -11.70 -17.21 13.28
C VAL A 329 -10.61 -16.16 13.27
N VAL A 330 -9.90 -16.00 14.39
CA VAL A 330 -8.76 -15.09 14.47
C VAL A 330 -7.50 -15.89 14.77
N ILE A 331 -6.44 -15.67 13.99
CA ILE A 331 -5.11 -16.24 14.17
C ILE A 331 -4.15 -15.09 14.48
N ALA A 332 -3.69 -15.03 15.72
CA ALA A 332 -2.79 -13.98 16.19
C ALA A 332 -2.02 -14.43 17.44
N PRO A 333 -0.79 -13.96 17.68
CA PRO A 333 -0.07 -14.28 18.90
C PRO A 333 -0.76 -13.80 20.19
N GLU A 334 -1.41 -12.64 20.11
CA GLU A 334 -2.10 -11.99 21.21
C GLU A 334 -3.63 -12.02 21.07
N TYR A 335 -4.33 -11.99 22.20
CA TYR A 335 -5.78 -11.81 22.22
C TYR A 335 -6.12 -10.33 21.92
N ASN A 336 -6.34 -10.02 20.65
CA ASN A 336 -6.53 -8.66 20.13
C ASN A 336 -8.02 -8.28 19.94
N PRO A 337 -8.35 -7.01 19.63
CA PRO A 337 -9.75 -6.57 19.48
C PRO A 337 -10.60 -7.39 18.50
N PRO A 338 -10.10 -7.84 17.33
CA PRO A 338 -10.81 -8.80 16.48
C PRO A 338 -11.12 -10.13 17.18
N ALA A 339 -10.22 -10.66 18.01
CA ALA A 339 -10.44 -11.91 18.74
C ALA A 339 -11.64 -11.83 19.69
N THR A 340 -11.99 -10.63 20.18
CA THR A 340 -13.22 -10.41 20.99
C THR A 340 -14.53 -10.62 20.21
N LYS A 341 -14.46 -10.70 18.88
CA LYS A 341 -15.59 -10.93 17.97
C LYS A 341 -15.58 -12.33 17.36
N ALA A 342 -14.52 -13.11 17.61
CA ALA A 342 -14.32 -14.41 16.99
C ALA A 342 -15.09 -15.52 17.71
N ASP A 343 -15.55 -16.52 16.95
CA ASP A 343 -16.05 -17.78 17.51
C ASP A 343 -14.95 -18.55 18.22
N TYR A 344 -13.72 -18.47 17.70
CA TYR A 344 -12.52 -18.93 18.39
C TYR A 344 -11.26 -18.22 17.89
N TRP A 345 -10.26 -18.16 18.78
CA TRP A 345 -8.96 -17.58 18.54
C TRP A 345 -7.89 -18.67 18.58
N ILE A 346 -7.02 -18.70 17.57
CA ILE A 346 -5.86 -19.58 17.50
C ILE A 346 -4.61 -18.76 17.90
N PRO A 347 -4.07 -18.97 19.12
CA PRO A 347 -2.79 -18.37 19.50
C PRO A 347 -1.66 -18.99 18.68
N VAL A 348 -0.73 -18.17 18.20
CA VAL A 348 0.42 -18.62 17.40
C VAL A 348 1.71 -17.96 17.83
N ARG A 349 2.83 -18.63 17.61
CA ARG A 349 4.16 -18.06 17.83
C ARG A 349 4.41 -16.91 16.85
N PRO A 350 4.83 -15.71 17.31
CA PRO A 350 5.21 -14.62 16.41
C PRO A 350 6.33 -15.01 15.43
N GLY A 351 6.31 -14.43 14.23
CA GLY A 351 7.33 -14.68 13.21
C GLY A 351 6.88 -15.56 12.04
N LEU A 352 5.62 -15.43 11.61
CA LEU A 352 5.00 -16.18 10.50
C LEU A 352 4.90 -17.70 10.72
N SER A 353 4.84 -18.17 11.97
CA SER A 353 4.66 -19.59 12.27
C SER A 353 3.28 -20.11 11.82
N ASP A 354 2.31 -19.22 11.67
CA ASP A 354 1.01 -19.43 11.04
C ASP A 354 1.09 -19.86 9.57
N THR A 355 2.23 -19.66 8.88
CA THR A 355 2.49 -20.28 7.57
C THR A 355 2.39 -21.80 7.65
N ALA A 356 2.91 -22.41 8.71
CA ALA A 356 2.85 -23.86 8.92
C ALA A 356 1.42 -24.33 9.13
N ILE A 357 0.55 -23.51 9.74
CA ILE A 357 -0.88 -23.84 9.92
C ILE A 357 -1.57 -24.00 8.57
N PHE A 358 -1.39 -23.06 7.64
CA PHE A 358 -2.00 -23.16 6.31
C PHE A 358 -1.42 -24.31 5.47
N LEU A 359 -0.12 -24.63 5.60
CA LEU A 359 0.48 -25.80 4.97
C LEU A 359 -0.07 -27.10 5.55
N GLY A 360 -0.23 -27.18 6.88
CA GLY A 360 -0.85 -28.32 7.56
C GLY A 360 -2.32 -28.51 7.20
N ILE A 361 -3.09 -27.42 7.10
CA ILE A 361 -4.47 -27.45 6.60
C ILE A 361 -4.50 -27.98 5.16
N THR A 362 -3.61 -27.48 4.30
CA THR A 362 -3.51 -27.95 2.90
C THR A 362 -3.24 -29.45 2.85
N LYS A 363 -2.27 -29.93 3.64
CA LYS A 363 -1.99 -31.36 3.77
C LYS A 363 -3.24 -32.14 4.22
N TRP A 364 -3.89 -31.68 5.28
CA TRP A 364 -5.08 -32.32 5.83
C TRP A 364 -6.20 -32.43 4.78
N LEU A 365 -6.45 -31.36 4.00
CA LEU A 365 -7.44 -31.36 2.92
C LEU A 365 -7.09 -32.38 1.83
N MET A 366 -5.82 -32.48 1.44
CA MET A 366 -5.36 -33.44 0.43
C MET A 366 -5.48 -34.89 0.94
N ASP A 367 -4.98 -35.17 2.14
CA ASP A 367 -4.98 -36.52 2.74
C ASP A 367 -6.41 -37.05 2.97
N HIS A 368 -7.36 -36.17 3.33
CA HIS A 368 -8.76 -36.53 3.57
C HIS A 368 -9.66 -36.37 2.33
N ARG A 369 -9.08 -36.07 1.15
CA ARG A 369 -9.81 -35.83 -0.11
C ARG A 369 -10.94 -34.79 0.02
N LYS A 370 -10.68 -33.72 0.78
CA LYS A 370 -11.59 -32.60 1.02
C LYS A 370 -11.23 -31.42 0.10
N TYR A 371 -11.28 -31.66 -1.20
CA TYR A 371 -10.99 -30.65 -2.22
C TYR A 371 -11.94 -30.76 -3.41
N ASP A 372 -12.08 -29.66 -4.13
CA ASP A 372 -12.90 -29.48 -5.32
C ASP A 372 -12.06 -29.83 -6.57
N VAL A 373 -12.22 -31.05 -7.07
CA VAL A 373 -11.43 -31.58 -8.19
C VAL A 373 -11.61 -30.73 -9.45
N ASP A 374 -12.84 -30.30 -9.75
CA ASP A 374 -13.17 -29.53 -10.95
C ASP A 374 -12.54 -28.14 -10.89
N PHE A 375 -12.54 -27.52 -9.71
CA PHE A 375 -11.84 -26.25 -9.52
C PHE A 375 -10.33 -26.43 -9.64
N VAL A 376 -9.76 -27.42 -8.95
CA VAL A 376 -8.31 -27.63 -8.90
C VAL A 376 -7.75 -27.94 -10.29
N THR A 377 -8.39 -28.82 -11.06
CA THR A 377 -7.99 -29.14 -12.44
C THR A 377 -8.22 -27.99 -13.40
N GLY A 378 -9.30 -27.22 -13.21
CA GLY A 378 -9.70 -26.16 -14.14
C GLY A 378 -9.00 -24.82 -13.95
N PHE A 379 -8.62 -24.46 -12.72
CA PHE A 379 -8.21 -23.08 -12.39
C PHE A 379 -6.85 -22.97 -11.68
N THR A 380 -6.12 -24.07 -11.53
CA THR A 380 -4.79 -24.07 -10.90
C THR A 380 -3.73 -24.66 -11.83
N ASP A 381 -2.47 -24.47 -11.49
CA ASP A 381 -1.35 -25.11 -12.18
C ASP A 381 -0.98 -26.49 -11.61
N LEU A 382 -1.71 -26.99 -10.60
CA LEU A 382 -1.45 -28.29 -9.97
C LEU A 382 -1.42 -29.49 -10.94
N PRO A 383 -2.18 -29.53 -12.06
CA PRO A 383 -2.06 -30.59 -13.06
C PRO A 383 -0.85 -30.49 -14.00
N LEU A 384 -0.11 -29.37 -14.00
CA LEU A 384 1.02 -29.19 -14.92
C LEU A 384 2.22 -30.06 -14.54
N LEU A 385 2.97 -30.51 -15.54
CA LEU A 385 4.14 -31.36 -15.34
C LEU A 385 5.41 -30.57 -15.05
N VAL A 386 6.23 -31.10 -14.14
CA VAL A 386 7.53 -30.57 -13.74
C VAL A 386 8.58 -31.66 -13.91
N ARG A 387 9.72 -31.27 -14.48
CA ARG A 387 10.92 -32.08 -14.61
C ARG A 387 11.58 -32.28 -13.25
N THR A 388 11.87 -33.52 -12.86
CA THR A 388 12.44 -33.82 -11.54
C THR A 388 13.95 -33.54 -11.46
N ASP A 389 14.63 -33.51 -12.61
CA ASP A 389 16.07 -33.22 -12.73
C ASP A 389 16.39 -31.73 -12.64
N THR A 390 15.54 -30.87 -13.21
CA THR A 390 15.74 -29.41 -13.22
C THR A 390 14.83 -28.63 -12.27
N LEU A 391 13.75 -29.26 -11.78
CA LEU A 391 12.68 -28.63 -10.99
C LEU A 391 12.01 -27.45 -11.73
N THR A 392 11.95 -27.53 -13.06
CA THR A 392 11.24 -26.55 -13.90
C THR A 392 10.02 -27.17 -14.55
N ARG A 393 8.95 -26.39 -14.74
CA ARG A 393 7.77 -26.81 -15.50
C ARG A 393 8.16 -27.24 -16.91
N LEU A 394 7.68 -28.40 -17.35
CA LEU A 394 7.95 -28.98 -18.65
C LEU A 394 7.32 -28.11 -19.75
N ARG A 395 8.11 -27.70 -20.74
CA ARG A 395 7.64 -26.87 -21.85
C ARG A 395 7.09 -27.73 -22.98
N ALA A 396 6.04 -27.25 -23.64
CA ALA A 396 5.48 -27.92 -24.80
C ALA A 396 6.52 -28.12 -25.93
N ALA A 397 7.40 -27.15 -26.15
CA ALA A 397 8.46 -27.23 -27.15
C ALA A 397 9.56 -28.28 -26.83
N GLU A 398 9.67 -28.74 -25.58
CA GLU A 398 10.60 -29.82 -25.21
C GLU A 398 10.04 -31.20 -25.57
N VAL A 399 8.72 -31.34 -25.72
CA VAL A 399 8.03 -32.63 -25.91
C VAL A 399 7.49 -32.79 -27.33
N PHE A 400 6.92 -31.71 -27.89
CA PHE A 400 6.24 -31.76 -29.18
C PHE A 400 7.17 -31.22 -30.29
N PRO A 401 7.58 -32.05 -31.27
CA PRO A 401 8.45 -31.61 -32.35
C PRO A 401 7.85 -30.43 -33.13
N ASN A 402 8.68 -29.43 -33.42
CA ASN A 402 8.29 -28.21 -34.14
C ASN A 402 7.14 -27.41 -33.50
N TYR A 403 6.95 -27.52 -32.18
CA TYR A 403 5.91 -26.78 -31.47
C TYR A 403 6.02 -25.27 -31.71
N ARG A 404 4.87 -24.62 -31.85
CA ARG A 404 4.74 -23.17 -31.94
C ARG A 404 3.78 -22.71 -30.84
N PRO A 405 4.11 -21.60 -30.13
CA PRO A 405 3.21 -21.04 -29.13
C PRO A 405 1.80 -20.83 -29.70
N ALA A 406 0.79 -21.34 -29.00
CA ALA A 406 -0.57 -21.52 -29.52
C ALA A 406 -1.59 -20.46 -29.08
N LEU A 407 -1.16 -19.41 -28.36
CA LEU A 407 -2.04 -18.35 -27.89
C LEU A 407 -2.49 -17.44 -29.03
N LEU A 408 -3.80 -17.20 -29.11
CA LEU A 408 -4.42 -16.40 -30.16
C LEU A 408 -4.30 -14.90 -29.85
N ALA A 409 -3.97 -14.07 -30.85
CA ALA A 409 -3.77 -12.62 -30.66
C ALA A 409 -5.06 -11.87 -30.22
N ASP A 410 -6.23 -12.43 -30.49
CA ASP A 410 -7.54 -11.97 -30.03
C ASP A 410 -8.00 -12.64 -28.72
N GLY A 411 -7.15 -13.49 -28.13
CA GLY A 411 -7.37 -14.16 -26.86
C GLY A 411 -7.25 -13.23 -25.64
N PRO A 412 -7.78 -13.65 -24.48
CA PRO A 412 -7.80 -12.84 -23.26
C PRO A 412 -6.41 -12.45 -22.76
N SER A 413 -5.37 -13.27 -22.95
CA SER A 413 -4.02 -12.86 -22.55
C SER A 413 -3.53 -11.60 -23.27
N PHE A 414 -3.87 -11.43 -24.55
CA PHE A 414 -3.51 -10.22 -25.30
C PHE A 414 -4.52 -9.09 -25.09
N GLN A 415 -5.82 -9.37 -25.25
CA GLN A 415 -6.87 -8.35 -25.26
C GLN A 415 -7.24 -7.83 -23.87
N VAL A 416 -7.21 -8.70 -22.86
CA VAL A 416 -7.63 -8.35 -21.49
C VAL A 416 -6.43 -8.13 -20.58
N GLN A 417 -5.44 -9.03 -20.62
CA GLN A 417 -4.28 -8.96 -19.73
C GLN A 417 -3.13 -8.10 -20.31
N GLY A 418 -3.19 -7.72 -21.59
CA GLY A 418 -2.21 -6.84 -22.23
C GLY A 418 -0.81 -7.46 -22.39
N LEU A 419 -0.72 -8.80 -22.45
CA LEU A 419 0.54 -9.51 -22.70
C LEU A 419 1.07 -9.13 -24.09
N THR A 420 2.36 -8.85 -24.23
CA THR A 420 2.96 -8.61 -25.55
C THR A 420 3.41 -9.91 -26.22
N SER A 421 3.53 -9.91 -27.55
CA SER A 421 4.00 -11.09 -28.29
C SER A 421 5.43 -11.49 -27.87
N GLU A 422 6.28 -10.51 -27.56
CA GLU A 422 7.63 -10.76 -27.04
C GLU A 422 7.60 -11.43 -25.65
N GLN A 423 6.74 -10.93 -24.75
CA GLN A 423 6.55 -11.55 -23.44
C GLN A 423 6.05 -12.99 -23.59
N TYR A 424 5.10 -13.23 -24.50
CA TYR A 424 4.59 -14.58 -24.72
C TYR A 424 5.64 -15.52 -25.32
N ALA A 425 6.44 -15.06 -26.29
CA ALA A 425 7.53 -15.86 -26.86
C ALA A 425 8.53 -16.33 -25.80
N ARG A 426 8.75 -15.55 -24.75
CA ARG A 426 9.58 -15.94 -23.59
C ARG A 426 8.85 -16.88 -22.63
N LEU A 427 7.54 -16.68 -22.45
CA LEU A 427 6.74 -17.45 -21.51
C LEU A 427 6.43 -18.84 -22.03
N GLY A 428 6.05 -19.02 -23.30
CA GLY A 428 5.71 -20.31 -23.90
C GLY A 428 4.54 -21.05 -23.24
N ASP A 429 4.26 -22.25 -23.75
CA ASP A 429 3.20 -23.15 -23.29
C ASP A 429 3.76 -24.33 -22.47
N PHE A 430 2.89 -24.96 -21.70
CA PHE A 430 3.24 -26.04 -20.77
C PHE A 430 2.63 -27.38 -21.21
N VAL A 431 2.90 -28.42 -20.43
CA VAL A 431 2.42 -29.78 -20.68
C VAL A 431 1.66 -30.31 -19.47
N LEU A 432 0.59 -31.05 -19.74
CA LEU A 432 -0.13 -31.87 -18.76
C LEU A 432 -0.30 -33.30 -19.30
N PHE A 433 -0.67 -34.22 -18.41
CA PHE A 433 -1.13 -35.55 -18.80
C PHE A 433 -2.66 -35.57 -18.85
N ASP A 434 -3.22 -35.94 -20.00
CA ASP A 434 -4.66 -36.04 -20.20
C ASP A 434 -5.15 -37.42 -19.77
N ALA A 435 -6.04 -37.49 -18.79
CA ALA A 435 -6.55 -38.71 -18.19
C ALA A 435 -7.51 -39.45 -19.13
N ALA A 436 -8.32 -38.75 -19.92
CA ALA A 436 -9.26 -39.37 -20.86
C ALA A 436 -8.53 -40.06 -22.02
N GLU A 437 -7.52 -39.39 -22.59
CA GLU A 437 -6.77 -39.88 -23.75
C GLU A 437 -5.46 -40.61 -23.39
N GLN A 438 -5.10 -40.64 -22.10
CA GLN A 438 -3.89 -41.29 -21.57
C GLN A 438 -2.60 -40.84 -22.29
N ARG A 439 -2.48 -39.53 -22.59
CA ARG A 439 -1.33 -38.97 -23.30
C ARG A 439 -1.00 -37.55 -22.87
N LEU A 440 0.22 -37.11 -23.20
CA LEU A 440 0.64 -35.73 -22.99
C LEU A 440 -0.11 -34.79 -23.94
N LYS A 441 -0.57 -33.64 -23.43
CA LYS A 441 -1.14 -32.56 -24.22
C LYS A 441 -0.46 -31.23 -23.89
N PRO A 442 -0.24 -30.36 -24.90
CA PRO A 442 0.16 -28.98 -24.64
C PRO A 442 -1.03 -28.18 -24.08
N ILE A 443 -0.74 -27.22 -23.22
CA ILE A 443 -1.75 -26.32 -22.64
C ILE A 443 -1.24 -24.88 -22.63
N THR A 444 -2.10 -23.96 -23.06
CA THR A 444 -1.81 -22.52 -23.04
C THR A 444 -2.34 -21.87 -21.77
N ARG A 445 -1.89 -20.65 -21.43
CA ARG A 445 -2.44 -19.90 -20.29
C ARG A 445 -3.89 -19.44 -20.46
N ASP A 446 -4.45 -19.52 -21.67
CA ASP A 446 -5.86 -19.21 -21.95
C ASP A 446 -6.78 -20.43 -21.79
N ASP A 447 -6.20 -21.62 -21.61
CA ASP A 447 -6.92 -22.88 -21.41
C ASP A 447 -7.22 -23.06 -19.93
N VAL A 448 -8.17 -22.27 -19.43
CA VAL A 448 -8.59 -22.26 -18.03
C VAL A 448 -10.10 -22.53 -17.96
N GLY A 449 -10.52 -23.34 -17.01
CA GLY A 449 -11.93 -23.66 -16.73
C GLY A 449 -12.67 -24.17 -17.96
N ASP A 450 -13.75 -23.48 -18.34
CA ASP A 450 -14.59 -23.87 -19.48
C ASP A 450 -13.84 -23.83 -20.82
N ARG A 451 -12.85 -22.94 -20.99
CA ARG A 451 -12.05 -22.87 -22.23
C ARG A 451 -11.21 -24.12 -22.43
N MET A 452 -10.65 -24.66 -21.33
CA MET A 452 -9.92 -25.92 -21.33
C MET A 452 -10.85 -27.10 -21.64
N ARG A 453 -12.00 -27.17 -20.94
CA ARG A 453 -13.00 -28.24 -21.13
C ARG A 453 -13.56 -28.26 -22.54
N ALA A 454 -13.79 -27.10 -23.16
CA ALA A 454 -14.25 -27.00 -24.54
C ALA A 454 -13.25 -27.59 -25.56
N LYS A 455 -11.96 -27.70 -25.21
CA LYS A 455 -10.95 -28.38 -26.01
C LYS A 455 -10.88 -29.90 -25.77
N GLY A 456 -11.76 -30.45 -24.92
CA GLY A 456 -11.73 -31.86 -24.53
C GLY A 456 -10.45 -32.23 -23.77
N ILE A 457 -9.90 -31.30 -23.00
CA ILE A 457 -8.73 -31.54 -22.14
C ILE A 457 -9.22 -31.98 -20.76
N ASP A 458 -8.76 -33.13 -20.30
CA ASP A 458 -9.08 -33.72 -19.00
C ASP A 458 -7.80 -33.94 -18.18
N PRO A 459 -7.32 -32.96 -17.39
CA PRO A 459 -6.03 -33.05 -16.72
C PRO A 459 -6.01 -34.08 -15.57
N ALA A 460 -5.02 -34.98 -15.58
CA ALA A 460 -4.74 -35.83 -14.44
C ALA A 460 -4.07 -35.03 -13.30
N LEU A 461 -4.63 -35.09 -12.09
CA LEU A 461 -3.98 -34.54 -10.90
C LEU A 461 -2.85 -35.44 -10.40
N GLU A 462 -3.04 -36.75 -10.38
CA GLU A 462 -2.03 -37.69 -9.89
C GLU A 462 -1.38 -38.39 -11.08
N TRP A 463 -0.22 -37.90 -11.49
CA TRP A 463 0.58 -38.55 -12.54
C TRP A 463 2.07 -38.31 -12.35
N LYS A 464 2.85 -39.36 -12.60
CA LYS A 464 4.31 -39.37 -12.69
C LYS A 464 4.72 -40.37 -13.76
N GLY A 465 5.78 -40.07 -14.49
CA GLY A 465 6.23 -40.93 -15.57
C GLY A 465 7.50 -40.42 -16.22
N LYS A 466 7.96 -41.18 -17.22
CA LYS A 466 9.08 -40.79 -18.06
C LYS A 466 8.58 -40.21 -19.36
N VAL A 467 9.26 -39.15 -19.82
CA VAL A 467 8.95 -38.47 -21.08
C VAL A 467 10.21 -38.38 -21.91
N THR A 468 10.10 -38.82 -23.16
CA THR A 468 11.15 -38.61 -24.16
C THR A 468 11.02 -37.21 -24.73
N LEU A 469 12.08 -36.41 -24.59
CA LEU A 469 12.16 -35.06 -25.14
C LEU A 469 12.48 -35.09 -26.64
N VAL A 470 12.30 -33.96 -27.32
CA VAL A 470 12.59 -33.80 -28.75
C VAL A 470 14.07 -34.07 -29.09
N ASP A 471 14.99 -33.87 -28.15
CA ASP A 471 16.41 -34.18 -28.30
C ASP A 471 16.76 -35.67 -28.05
N GLY A 472 15.77 -36.50 -27.73
CA GLY A 472 15.91 -37.92 -27.44
C GLY A 472 16.26 -38.24 -25.98
N ALA A 473 16.46 -37.24 -25.12
CA ALA A 473 16.68 -37.47 -23.69
C ALA A 473 15.41 -37.99 -23.02
N GLU A 474 15.56 -38.94 -22.10
CA GLU A 474 14.46 -39.41 -21.25
C GLU A 474 14.54 -38.72 -19.89
N VAL A 475 13.48 -37.99 -19.51
CA VAL A 475 13.40 -37.29 -18.23
C VAL A 475 12.23 -37.80 -17.41
N GLU A 476 12.40 -37.89 -16.09
CA GLU A 476 11.30 -38.14 -15.18
C GLU A 476 10.55 -36.83 -14.90
N VAL A 477 9.23 -36.92 -14.95
CA VAL A 477 8.33 -35.79 -14.72
C VAL A 477 7.18 -36.23 -13.83
N MET A 478 6.63 -35.28 -13.08
CA MET A 478 5.41 -35.49 -12.32
C MET A 478 4.60 -34.20 -12.26
N THR A 479 3.32 -34.34 -11.97
CA THR A 479 2.42 -33.20 -11.74
C THR A 479 2.89 -32.35 -10.56
N LEU A 480 2.55 -31.06 -10.57
CA LEU A 480 2.75 -30.18 -9.41
C LEU A 480 2.02 -30.70 -8.17
N TRP A 481 0.86 -31.35 -8.33
CA TRP A 481 0.15 -32.03 -7.26
C TRP A 481 1.01 -33.09 -6.54
N GLU A 482 1.66 -33.99 -7.29
CA GLU A 482 2.57 -34.99 -6.71
C GLU A 482 3.77 -34.35 -6.02
N LEU A 483 4.32 -33.26 -6.58
CA LEU A 483 5.36 -32.47 -5.91
C LEU A 483 4.86 -31.81 -4.62
N TYR A 484 3.59 -31.38 -4.55
CA TYR A 484 3.00 -30.84 -3.33
C TYR A 484 2.79 -31.91 -2.27
N LYS A 485 2.40 -33.14 -2.63
CA LYS A 485 2.37 -34.28 -1.67
C LYS A 485 3.76 -34.52 -1.07
N ILE A 486 4.80 -34.37 -1.89
CA ILE A 486 6.20 -34.42 -1.49
C ILE A 486 6.62 -33.20 -0.64
N HIS A 487 6.12 -32.01 -0.91
CA HIS A 487 6.49 -30.83 -0.16
C HIS A 487 5.82 -30.78 1.21
N LEU A 488 4.58 -31.29 1.30
CA LEU A 488 3.73 -31.20 2.48
C LEU A 488 3.92 -32.34 3.49
N ARG A 489 4.72 -33.36 3.19
CA ARG A 489 4.90 -34.53 4.08
C ARG A 489 5.40 -34.17 5.48
N ASP A 490 6.17 -33.09 5.60
CA ASP A 490 6.72 -32.60 6.88
C ASP A 490 5.77 -31.66 7.64
N TYR A 491 4.52 -31.50 7.18
CA TYR A 491 3.51 -30.61 7.77
C TYR A 491 2.31 -31.38 8.32
N ASP A 492 2.54 -32.52 8.98
CA ASP A 492 1.50 -33.15 9.80
C ASP A 492 1.09 -32.25 10.98
N LEU A 493 -0.07 -32.54 11.57
CA LEU A 493 -0.65 -31.68 12.60
C LEU A 493 0.19 -31.60 13.89
N ASP A 494 1.00 -32.62 14.23
CA ASP A 494 1.87 -32.58 15.40
C ASP A 494 3.08 -31.66 15.13
N THR A 495 3.73 -31.82 13.98
CA THR A 495 4.84 -30.95 13.56
C THR A 495 4.37 -29.49 13.41
N VAL A 496 3.18 -29.26 12.86
CA VAL A 496 2.62 -27.91 12.73
C VAL A 496 2.31 -27.29 14.09
N ALA A 497 1.78 -28.05 15.04
CA ALA A 497 1.55 -27.58 16.40
C ALA A 497 2.89 -27.25 17.10
N GLU A 498 3.95 -28.04 16.87
CA GLU A 498 5.30 -27.76 17.39
C GLU A 498 5.89 -26.47 16.80
N ILE A 499 5.76 -26.23 15.50
CA ILE A 499 6.29 -25.01 14.86
C ILE A 499 5.52 -23.76 15.31
N SER A 500 4.18 -23.85 15.31
CA SER A 500 3.30 -22.71 15.53
C SER A 500 2.94 -22.46 16.99
N HIS A 501 3.15 -23.44 17.87
CA HIS A 501 2.63 -23.49 19.24
C HIS A 501 1.09 -23.39 19.31
N ALA A 502 0.39 -23.56 18.20
CA ALA A 502 -1.06 -23.52 18.16
C ALA A 502 -1.66 -24.86 18.64
N PRO A 503 -2.80 -24.83 19.36
CA PRO A 503 -3.50 -26.05 19.73
C PRO A 503 -3.91 -26.87 18.51
N LYS A 504 -3.53 -28.15 18.49
CA LYS A 504 -3.74 -29.09 17.38
C LYS A 504 -5.23 -29.21 17.01
N ASP A 505 -6.09 -29.28 18.01
CA ASP A 505 -7.54 -29.38 17.86
C ASP A 505 -8.15 -28.15 17.16
N LEU A 506 -7.61 -26.96 17.39
CA LEU A 506 -8.05 -25.74 16.71
C LEU A 506 -7.58 -25.69 15.25
N ILE A 507 -6.39 -26.20 14.94
CA ILE A 507 -5.89 -26.32 13.56
C ILE A 507 -6.79 -27.29 12.78
N GLU A 508 -7.08 -28.46 13.35
CA GLU A 508 -7.95 -29.45 12.73
C GLU A 508 -9.38 -28.93 12.55
N ARG A 509 -9.93 -28.25 13.57
CA ARG A 509 -11.22 -27.58 13.47
C ARG A 509 -11.26 -26.56 12.33
N LEU A 510 -10.21 -25.74 12.18
CA LEU A 510 -10.13 -24.77 11.10
C LEU A 510 -10.03 -25.46 9.72
N ALA A 511 -9.29 -26.57 9.61
CA ALA A 511 -9.22 -27.35 8.37
C ALA A 511 -10.60 -27.87 7.96
N ASN A 512 -11.36 -28.43 8.92
CA ASN A 512 -12.72 -28.90 8.67
C ASN A 512 -13.70 -27.75 8.36
N ASP A 513 -13.58 -26.61 9.05
CA ASP A 513 -14.40 -25.42 8.77
C ASP A 513 -14.14 -24.89 7.35
N ILE A 514 -12.88 -24.83 6.90
CA ILE A 514 -12.53 -24.46 5.51
C ILE A 514 -13.09 -25.47 4.50
N ALA A 515 -13.07 -26.77 4.82
CA ALA A 515 -13.58 -27.82 3.95
C ALA A 515 -15.11 -27.78 3.78
N THR A 516 -15.84 -27.29 4.78
CA THR A 516 -17.30 -27.48 4.87
C THR A 516 -18.11 -26.18 4.79
N ILE A 517 -17.52 -25.04 5.13
CA ILE A 517 -18.20 -23.73 5.07
C ILE A 517 -17.76 -23.02 3.79
N LYS A 518 -18.72 -22.52 3.01
CA LYS A 518 -18.47 -21.66 1.84
C LYS A 518 -19.46 -20.49 1.83
N PRO A 519 -19.08 -19.26 1.43
CA PRO A 519 -17.74 -18.86 0.97
C PRO A 519 -16.75 -18.56 2.13
N VAL A 520 -15.47 -18.86 1.91
CA VAL A 520 -14.35 -18.65 2.86
C VAL A 520 -13.48 -17.46 2.44
N ALA A 521 -13.31 -16.50 3.34
CA ALA A 521 -12.38 -15.39 3.16
C ALA A 521 -11.25 -15.44 4.20
N ILE A 522 -10.01 -15.29 3.75
CA ILE A 522 -8.83 -15.11 4.59
C ILE A 522 -8.37 -13.66 4.45
N HIS A 523 -8.31 -12.93 5.56
CA HIS A 523 -7.88 -11.54 5.63
C HIS A 523 -6.57 -11.42 6.42
N TYR A 524 -5.55 -10.85 5.78
CA TYR A 524 -4.27 -10.52 6.40
C TYR A 524 -3.81 -9.09 6.08
N GLY A 525 -2.68 -8.67 6.64
CA GLY A 525 -2.13 -7.35 6.41
C GLY A 525 -0.73 -7.20 6.98
N GLU A 526 -0.49 -6.08 7.63
CA GLU A 526 0.83 -5.64 8.10
C GLU A 526 1.45 -6.61 9.11
N GLY A 527 0.64 -7.28 9.94
CA GLY A 527 1.12 -8.31 10.88
C GLY A 527 1.74 -9.53 10.19
N ILE A 528 1.47 -9.70 8.89
CA ILE A 528 2.07 -10.71 8.01
C ILE A 528 3.09 -10.07 7.07
N ASN A 529 2.68 -9.07 6.28
CA ASN A 529 3.46 -8.54 5.17
C ASN A 529 4.74 -7.80 5.63
N HIS A 530 4.83 -7.40 6.90
CA HIS A 530 6.03 -6.73 7.41
C HIS A 530 7.15 -7.68 7.83
N TRP A 531 6.95 -9.00 7.71
CA TRP A 531 7.97 -10.02 7.93
C TRP A 531 8.73 -10.39 6.67
N PHE A 532 9.98 -10.83 6.83
CA PHE A 532 10.88 -11.15 5.72
C PHE A 532 10.36 -12.27 4.81
N HIS A 533 9.69 -13.27 5.38
CA HIS A 533 9.16 -14.43 4.65
C HIS A 533 7.68 -14.32 4.24
N ALA A 534 7.11 -13.11 4.23
CA ALA A 534 5.70 -12.88 3.92
C ALA A 534 5.26 -13.45 2.56
N THR A 535 6.16 -13.52 1.59
CA THR A 535 5.90 -14.13 0.27
C THR A 535 5.44 -15.58 0.40
N LEU A 536 6.04 -16.34 1.32
CA LEU A 536 5.66 -17.73 1.57
C LEU A 536 4.31 -17.81 2.28
N HIS A 537 4.09 -16.97 3.29
CA HIS A 537 2.83 -16.93 4.01
C HIS A 537 1.65 -16.61 3.08
N ASN A 538 1.72 -15.52 2.29
CA ASN A 538 0.60 -15.17 1.40
C ASN A 538 0.29 -16.35 0.45
N ARG A 539 1.32 -16.98 -0.15
CA ARG A 539 1.13 -18.15 -1.02
C ARG A 539 0.47 -19.32 -0.28
N ALA A 540 0.87 -19.58 0.96
CA ALA A 540 0.30 -20.67 1.77
C ALA A 540 -1.19 -20.46 2.05
N THR A 541 -1.67 -19.22 2.23
CA THR A 541 -3.10 -18.94 2.44
C THR A 541 -3.97 -19.22 1.21
N TYR A 542 -3.41 -19.11 0.00
CA TYR A 542 -4.15 -19.43 -1.23
C TYR A 542 -4.36 -20.93 -1.43
N LEU A 543 -3.43 -21.78 -0.95
CA LEU A 543 -3.52 -23.24 -1.15
C LEU A 543 -4.86 -23.84 -0.66
N PRO A 544 -5.29 -23.65 0.61
CA PRO A 544 -6.56 -24.22 1.06
C PRO A 544 -7.77 -23.62 0.32
N LEU A 545 -7.71 -22.35 -0.10
CA LEU A 545 -8.79 -21.71 -0.86
C LEU A 545 -8.87 -22.23 -2.30
N MET A 546 -7.74 -22.48 -2.95
CA MET A 546 -7.68 -23.12 -4.27
C MET A 546 -8.18 -24.56 -4.19
N LEU A 547 -7.77 -25.32 -3.17
CA LEU A 547 -8.25 -26.69 -2.97
C LEU A 547 -9.75 -26.76 -2.73
N THR A 548 -10.34 -25.76 -2.06
CA THR A 548 -11.77 -25.75 -1.74
C THR A 548 -12.63 -24.96 -2.73
N GLY A 549 -12.05 -24.46 -3.84
CA GLY A 549 -12.78 -23.70 -4.85
C GLY A 549 -13.37 -22.39 -4.33
N ASN A 550 -12.68 -21.71 -3.41
CA ASN A 550 -13.09 -20.44 -2.80
C ASN A 550 -12.42 -19.22 -3.46
N ILE A 551 -11.89 -19.33 -4.68
CA ILE A 551 -11.31 -18.18 -5.39
C ILE A 551 -12.31 -17.72 -6.47
N GLY A 552 -12.61 -16.42 -6.49
CA GLY A 552 -13.50 -15.81 -7.49
C GLY A 552 -14.99 -15.84 -7.13
N ILE A 553 -15.36 -16.28 -5.92
CA ILE A 553 -16.75 -16.25 -5.42
C ILE A 553 -16.94 -15.01 -4.51
N PRO A 554 -18.06 -14.27 -4.59
CA PRO A 554 -18.35 -13.17 -3.67
C PRO A 554 -18.25 -13.61 -2.20
N GLY A 555 -17.57 -12.81 -1.37
CA GLY A 555 -17.35 -13.10 0.05
C GLY A 555 -16.23 -14.12 0.33
N SER A 556 -15.42 -14.48 -0.67
CA SER A 556 -14.31 -15.43 -0.54
C SER A 556 -12.99 -14.88 -1.07
N GLY A 557 -11.90 -15.61 -0.81
CA GLY A 557 -10.57 -15.30 -1.32
C GLY A 557 -9.56 -14.95 -0.22
N ALA A 558 -8.31 -14.74 -0.63
CA ALA A 558 -7.22 -14.33 0.25
C ALA A 558 -6.89 -12.86 0.00
N HIS A 559 -7.25 -12.02 0.97
CA HIS A 559 -7.25 -10.57 0.86
C HIS A 559 -6.23 -9.96 1.82
N THR A 560 -5.52 -8.94 1.35
CA THR A 560 -4.61 -8.12 2.12
C THR A 560 -5.14 -6.71 2.33
N TRP A 561 -4.84 -6.12 3.48
CA TRP A 561 -5.23 -4.75 3.78
C TRP A 561 -4.09 -4.01 4.43
N ALA A 562 -3.64 -2.91 3.81
CA ALA A 562 -2.53 -2.10 4.31
C ALA A 562 -2.87 -0.60 4.21
N GLY A 563 -1.97 0.25 3.71
CA GLY A 563 -2.28 1.63 3.33
C GLY A 563 -3.06 1.77 2.03
N ASN A 564 -3.23 3.00 1.53
CA ASN A 564 -4.11 3.30 0.39
C ASN A 564 -3.40 3.14 -0.97
N TYR A 565 -3.30 1.91 -1.46
CA TYR A 565 -2.55 1.56 -2.69
C TYR A 565 -3.38 1.53 -3.98
N LYS A 566 -4.69 1.27 -3.91
CA LYS A 566 -5.54 1.04 -5.10
C LYS A 566 -6.13 2.34 -5.66
N ALA A 567 -5.67 2.82 -6.82
CA ALA A 567 -6.23 4.02 -7.48
C ALA A 567 -7.23 3.63 -8.59
N ALA A 568 -8.54 3.63 -8.27
CA ALA A 568 -9.58 3.15 -9.19
C ALA A 568 -9.90 4.12 -10.36
N LEU A 569 -9.88 5.44 -10.14
CA LEU A 569 -10.46 6.42 -11.08
C LEU A 569 -9.47 7.05 -12.09
N PHE A 570 -8.18 6.65 -12.09
CA PHE A 570 -7.15 7.29 -12.91
C PHE A 570 -6.45 6.32 -13.89
N GLN A 571 -7.05 5.19 -14.22
CA GLN A 571 -6.42 4.24 -15.13
C GLN A 571 -6.40 4.76 -16.58
N GLY A 572 -5.31 4.48 -17.29
CA GLY A 572 -5.21 4.74 -18.73
C GLY A 572 -6.08 3.76 -19.50
N SER A 573 -6.68 4.22 -20.60
CA SER A 573 -7.55 3.42 -21.46
C SER A 573 -7.63 4.04 -22.86
N ALA A 574 -8.19 3.30 -23.82
CA ALA A 574 -8.43 3.84 -25.17
C ALA A 574 -9.36 5.08 -25.16
N TRP A 575 -10.21 5.24 -24.14
CA TRP A 575 -11.13 6.36 -24.02
C TRP A 575 -10.60 7.50 -23.14
N SER A 576 -9.76 7.24 -22.14
CA SER A 576 -9.17 8.27 -21.25
C SER A 576 -7.78 8.74 -21.68
N GLY A 577 -7.12 8.03 -22.61
CA GLY A 577 -5.72 8.28 -22.98
C GLY A 577 -4.76 7.66 -21.96
N PRO A 578 -3.60 8.29 -21.67
CA PRO A 578 -2.60 7.78 -20.74
C PRO A 578 -3.09 7.76 -19.27
N GLY A 579 -4.28 8.29 -18.97
CA GLY A 579 -4.85 8.34 -17.63
C GLY A 579 -3.91 9.06 -16.66
N PHE A 580 -3.61 8.43 -15.53
CA PHE A 580 -2.70 8.97 -14.52
C PHE A 580 -1.32 9.32 -15.04
N LYS A 581 -0.81 8.54 -16.02
CA LYS A 581 0.51 8.81 -16.62
C LYS A 581 0.55 10.13 -17.36
N GLY A 582 -0.57 10.59 -17.92
CA GLY A 582 -0.66 11.92 -18.53
C GLY A 582 -0.43 13.06 -17.55
N TRP A 583 -0.65 12.83 -16.25
CA TRP A 583 -0.37 13.82 -15.21
C TRP A 583 1.07 13.74 -14.69
N VAL A 584 1.54 12.54 -14.32
CA VAL A 584 2.84 12.37 -13.65
C VAL A 584 4.03 12.32 -14.61
N ALA A 585 3.77 11.97 -15.87
CA ALA A 585 4.78 11.78 -16.90
C ALA A 585 4.42 12.56 -18.17
N GLU A 586 3.67 13.66 -18.08
CA GLU A 586 3.54 14.60 -19.20
C GLU A 586 4.94 14.95 -19.70
N ASP A 587 5.12 14.96 -21.03
CA ASP A 587 6.37 15.33 -21.66
C ASP A 587 6.73 16.80 -21.37
N PRO A 588 7.77 17.09 -20.56
CA PRO A 588 8.17 18.45 -20.25
C PRO A 588 8.69 19.24 -21.45
N PHE A 589 9.07 18.59 -22.56
CA PHE A 589 9.47 19.26 -23.80
C PHE A 589 8.28 19.56 -24.73
N SER A 590 7.10 19.01 -24.43
CA SER A 590 5.87 19.24 -25.18
C SER A 590 4.65 19.38 -24.24
N PRO A 591 4.67 20.34 -23.28
CA PRO A 591 3.59 20.48 -22.32
C PRO A 591 2.29 20.92 -23.01
N ASN A 592 1.16 20.38 -22.56
CA ASN A 592 -0.14 20.83 -23.04
C ASN A 592 -0.60 22.05 -22.21
N LEU A 593 -0.75 23.19 -22.86
CA LEU A 593 -1.15 24.44 -22.23
C LEU A 593 -2.65 24.76 -22.42
N ASP A 594 -3.39 23.91 -23.16
CA ASP A 594 -4.82 24.07 -23.35
C ASP A 594 -5.58 23.52 -22.13
N PRO A 595 -6.27 24.38 -21.35
CA PRO A 595 -7.05 23.94 -20.19
C PRO A 595 -8.26 23.07 -20.57
N HIS A 596 -8.61 22.97 -21.86
CA HIS A 596 -9.73 22.19 -22.37
C HIS A 596 -9.31 20.92 -23.12
N ALA A 597 -8.01 20.62 -23.21
CA ALA A 597 -7.52 19.44 -23.89
C ALA A 597 -8.09 18.15 -23.29
N HIS A 598 -8.51 17.23 -24.16
CA HIS A 598 -8.90 15.89 -23.74
C HIS A 598 -7.67 15.13 -23.26
N GLY A 599 -7.83 14.23 -22.28
CA GLY A 599 -6.72 13.40 -21.75
C GLY A 599 -5.95 12.61 -22.82
N LYS A 600 -6.56 12.32 -23.97
CA LYS A 600 -5.95 11.60 -25.11
C LYS A 600 -4.93 12.44 -25.86
N GLU A 601 -5.04 13.76 -25.75
CA GLU A 601 -4.15 14.71 -26.41
C GLU A 601 -2.88 14.96 -25.57
N LEU A 602 -2.87 14.48 -24.32
CA LEU A 602 -1.70 14.57 -23.46
C LEU A 602 -0.62 13.59 -23.92
N LYS A 603 0.55 14.14 -24.25
CA LYS A 603 1.74 13.34 -24.56
C LYS A 603 2.44 12.97 -23.26
N ALA A 604 2.48 11.68 -22.96
CA ALA A 604 3.22 11.17 -21.82
C ALA A 604 4.57 10.62 -22.28
N HIS A 605 5.65 11.14 -21.72
CA HIS A 605 7.01 10.63 -21.88
C HIS A 605 7.70 10.57 -20.51
N ALA A 606 7.94 9.35 -20.03
CA ALA A 606 8.59 9.13 -18.74
C ALA A 606 10.12 9.19 -18.89
N TYR A 607 10.70 10.32 -18.49
CA TYR A 607 12.15 10.51 -18.35
C TYR A 607 12.70 9.94 -17.04
N THR A 608 11.81 9.79 -16.05
CA THR A 608 12.10 9.12 -14.78
C THR A 608 12.25 7.61 -14.97
N LYS A 609 12.92 6.97 -14.04
CA LYS A 609 12.92 5.50 -13.92
C LYS A 609 12.64 5.13 -12.48
N ASP A 610 11.70 4.21 -12.28
CA ASP A 610 11.30 3.75 -10.96
C ASP A 610 12.44 3.03 -10.24
N GLU A 611 12.46 3.15 -8.93
CA GLU A 611 13.47 2.60 -8.04
C GLU A 611 12.82 1.98 -6.80
N GLU A 612 13.29 0.80 -6.44
CA GLU A 612 12.78 0.00 -5.34
C GLU A 612 13.65 0.19 -4.09
N PRO A 613 13.16 0.80 -3.01
CA PRO A 613 13.93 0.97 -1.78
C PRO A 613 13.74 -0.18 -0.75
N ALA A 614 12.99 -1.26 -1.00
CA ALA A 614 12.61 -2.21 0.05
C ALA A 614 13.75 -3.04 0.71
N TYR A 615 14.88 -3.27 0.03
CA TYR A 615 16.05 -3.98 0.59
C TYR A 615 17.00 -3.06 1.39
N TRP A 616 16.41 -2.13 2.15
CA TRP A 616 17.09 -0.95 2.71
C TRP A 616 18.08 -1.22 3.84
N ASN A 617 18.16 -2.44 4.36
CA ASN A 617 19.21 -2.81 5.31
C ASN A 617 20.63 -2.76 4.68
N HIS A 618 20.72 -2.53 3.36
CA HIS A 618 21.98 -2.33 2.65
C HIS A 618 22.27 -0.86 2.27
N GLY A 619 21.52 0.11 2.80
CA GLY A 619 21.79 1.54 2.61
C GLY A 619 21.61 2.04 1.17
N ASP A 620 22.36 3.08 0.78
CA ASP A 620 22.35 3.67 -0.57
C ASP A 620 23.14 2.84 -1.59
N ARG A 621 22.97 1.51 -1.59
CA ARG A 621 23.72 0.57 -2.44
C ARG A 621 22.90 -0.69 -2.76
N PRO A 622 23.09 -1.32 -3.92
CA PRO A 622 22.56 -2.65 -4.19
C PRO A 622 23.35 -3.72 -3.43
N LEU A 623 22.70 -4.82 -3.04
CA LEU A 623 23.37 -5.98 -2.45
C LEU A 623 24.24 -6.69 -3.50
N ILE A 624 25.55 -6.50 -3.43
CA ILE A 624 26.54 -7.11 -4.31
C ILE A 624 27.38 -8.11 -3.50
N VAL A 625 27.41 -9.37 -3.95
CA VAL A 625 28.14 -10.45 -3.27
C VAL A 625 28.98 -11.22 -4.28
N ASN A 626 30.23 -11.49 -3.92
CA ASN A 626 31.09 -12.44 -4.64
C ASN A 626 30.78 -13.85 -4.17
N THR A 627 30.20 -14.67 -5.04
CA THR A 627 29.85 -16.06 -4.74
C THR A 627 30.82 -17.02 -5.43
N PRO A 628 31.12 -18.19 -4.84
CA PRO A 628 31.96 -19.19 -5.50
C PRO A 628 31.41 -19.66 -6.86
N LYS A 629 30.09 -19.77 -6.99
CA LYS A 629 29.43 -20.31 -8.19
C LYS A 629 29.21 -19.28 -9.30
N TYR A 630 28.88 -18.03 -8.95
CA TYR A 630 28.45 -17.02 -9.91
C TYR A 630 29.38 -15.81 -10.00
N GLY A 631 30.51 -15.82 -9.27
CA GLY A 631 31.37 -14.65 -9.15
C GLY A 631 30.63 -13.46 -8.51
N ARG A 632 30.96 -12.25 -8.95
CA ARG A 632 30.35 -11.01 -8.48
C ARG A 632 28.92 -10.87 -8.98
N LYS A 633 27.93 -10.91 -8.07
CA LYS A 633 26.50 -10.89 -8.40
C LYS A 633 25.76 -9.80 -7.65
N VAL A 634 24.91 -9.06 -8.37
CA VAL A 634 23.95 -8.11 -7.79
C VAL A 634 22.66 -8.85 -7.45
N PHE A 635 22.46 -9.18 -6.17
CA PHE A 635 21.31 -9.99 -5.71
C PHE A 635 20.00 -9.22 -5.72
N THR A 636 20.06 -7.90 -5.59
CA THR A 636 18.89 -7.01 -5.62
C THR A 636 18.50 -6.56 -7.04
N GLY A 637 19.18 -7.11 -8.06
CA GLY A 637 18.88 -6.85 -9.47
C GLY A 637 19.20 -5.43 -9.92
N LYS A 638 18.43 -4.94 -10.90
CA LYS A 638 18.62 -3.61 -11.52
C LYS A 638 17.66 -2.53 -10.99
N THR A 639 16.82 -2.88 -10.02
CA THR A 639 15.71 -2.02 -9.54
C THR A 639 15.97 -1.43 -8.18
N HIS A 640 16.77 -2.09 -7.33
CA HIS A 640 17.07 -1.60 -5.99
C HIS A 640 18.28 -0.68 -5.97
N MET A 641 18.08 0.57 -5.53
CA MET A 641 19.11 1.61 -5.45
C MET A 641 20.11 1.60 -6.62
N PRO A 642 19.65 1.61 -7.88
CA PRO A 642 20.50 1.39 -9.04
C PRO A 642 21.36 2.61 -9.40
N THR A 643 21.22 3.74 -8.71
CA THR A 643 22.04 4.95 -8.91
C THR A 643 22.31 5.60 -7.55
N PRO A 644 23.45 6.30 -7.36
CA PRO A 644 23.79 6.97 -6.09
C PRO A 644 22.74 7.99 -5.67
N THR A 645 22.56 8.24 -4.38
CA THR A 645 21.66 9.28 -3.88
C THR A 645 22.44 10.53 -3.51
N LYS A 646 22.08 11.69 -4.09
CA LYS A 646 22.68 13.00 -3.77
C LYS A 646 21.68 14.14 -3.59
N ALA A 647 20.41 13.90 -3.88
CA ALA A 647 19.34 14.79 -3.44
C ALA A 647 18.09 13.97 -3.20
N MET A 648 17.32 14.34 -2.17
CA MET A 648 16.04 13.71 -1.90
C MET A 648 14.98 14.77 -1.64
N LEU A 649 13.80 14.59 -2.22
CA LEU A 649 12.65 15.45 -1.98
C LEU A 649 11.38 14.61 -1.81
N PHE A 650 10.61 14.94 -0.77
CA PHE A 650 9.45 14.17 -0.37
C PHE A 650 8.26 15.07 -0.06
N THR A 651 7.05 14.56 -0.26
CA THR A 651 5.82 15.28 0.09
C THR A 651 4.80 14.34 0.72
N ASN A 652 4.40 14.67 1.95
CA ASN A 652 3.43 13.87 2.73
C ASN A 652 3.84 12.39 2.87
N VAL A 653 5.09 12.16 3.23
CA VAL A 653 5.67 10.83 3.47
C VAL A 653 6.26 10.78 4.87
N ASN A 654 6.04 9.68 5.58
CA ASN A 654 6.74 9.40 6.83
C ASN A 654 7.97 8.53 6.56
N LEU A 655 9.11 9.14 6.25
CA LEU A 655 10.32 8.39 5.89
C LEU A 655 10.91 7.64 7.08
N ILE A 656 11.01 8.32 8.22
CA ILE A 656 11.74 7.82 9.39
C ILE A 656 10.96 6.67 10.05
N ASN A 657 9.65 6.82 10.28
CA ASN A 657 8.91 5.74 10.95
C ASN A 657 8.68 4.52 10.06
N ASN A 658 8.73 4.70 8.73
CA ASN A 658 8.54 3.60 7.79
C ASN A 658 9.88 2.94 7.39
N ALA A 659 11.01 3.55 7.73
CA ALA A 659 12.33 2.99 7.45
C ALA A 659 12.64 1.86 8.46
N LYS A 660 12.61 0.61 7.98
CA LYS A 660 13.26 -0.49 8.70
C LYS A 660 14.76 -0.18 8.78
N TRP A 661 15.37 -0.32 9.95
CA TRP A 661 16.79 -0.02 10.16
C TRP A 661 17.17 1.48 9.96
N VAL A 662 16.28 2.39 10.35
CA VAL A 662 16.37 3.85 10.16
C VAL A 662 17.69 4.51 10.59
N TYR A 663 18.38 3.92 11.57
CA TYR A 663 19.67 4.42 12.06
C TYR A 663 20.69 4.56 10.93
N GLU A 664 20.80 3.55 10.06
CA GLU A 664 21.74 3.56 8.94
C GLU A 664 21.47 4.72 7.97
N MET A 665 20.19 4.94 7.66
CA MET A 665 19.80 6.04 6.80
C MET A 665 20.19 7.38 7.43
N ILE A 666 19.90 7.58 8.71
CA ILE A 666 20.17 8.85 9.38
C ILE A 666 21.67 9.08 9.57
N LYS A 667 22.42 8.04 9.95
CA LYS A 667 23.81 8.17 10.39
C LYS A 667 24.82 8.03 9.26
N ASN A 668 24.56 7.14 8.30
CA ASN A 668 25.55 6.75 7.29
C ASN A 668 25.17 7.21 5.88
N VAL A 669 23.87 7.31 5.56
CA VAL A 669 23.42 7.78 4.24
C VAL A 669 23.22 9.29 4.23
N ASN A 670 22.30 9.81 5.04
CA ASN A 670 21.87 11.22 5.02
C ASN A 670 22.99 12.26 5.16
N PRO A 671 24.10 12.04 5.89
CA PRO A 671 25.19 13.02 5.92
C PRO A 671 25.94 13.18 4.59
N ASN A 672 25.72 12.28 3.63
CA ASN A 672 26.31 12.29 2.28
C ASN A 672 25.34 12.76 1.18
N VAL A 673 24.11 13.14 1.57
CA VAL A 673 22.98 13.47 0.69
C VAL A 673 22.50 14.90 0.90
#